data_AF-A0A0K9P9G9-F1
#
_entry.id   AF-A0A0K9P9G9-F1
#
_cell.length_a   1.000
_cell.length_b   1.000
_cell.length_c   1.000
_cell.angle_alpha   90.00
_cell.angle_beta   90.00
_cell.angle_gamma   90.00
#
_symmetry.space_group_name_H-M   'P 1'
#
loop_
_entity.id
_entity.type
_entity.pdbx_description
1 polymer ?
#
loop_
_entity_poly.entity_id
_entity_poly.type
_entity_poly.pdbx_seq_one_letter_code
_entity_poly.pdbx_strand_id
1 'polypeptide(L)'
;MGAILKQPQWFTGTFAVAVVVTVVVVLLIPLVFSDIAKDRDALLDFIDQTPHTQEKFVTWRDNSKSVCEWKGVKCDSRQSSVINLRLPGCGLLGKIPPLTISRLADLKVLSLRSNRLTGSIPSDFGNLTELRQLYLQNNRLSGSIPVEVGNMTSLVHLHLSDNKLSGGIPEEFVKLVNLEKLFLDRNSLIGEIPSINIPSLHYLNVSYNQLNGSVPEIWSKYPVSSFIGNLNLCGEPLPSCFPSPAPSPADCDSHRSLSTGAIIGIIVACIVFIIAVILVILFCVKPMLCRGAGNDEKTTETQSTKDDVISAGTSEMTGNGNNNKNLVFVGNGPQGYNLEDLLRASAEVLGKGVLGTSYKASMNNETIVVVKRLKDVTATREEFEHQMEILKNAKGNNVVSLLAYLNARNEKLVITEYIRSGSLSAFLHGTRESSRVVLDWTTRVKIALSAAKGLSLLHSVGIVHGDVKASNILLKPQADGSAAWSDFGLWSLFKKTALAMGPGYRAPEVVETEKATVQSDVYSFGVVLLELLTGKAANQALTTTNSESYLPSWVTSTVGEEEDEGIFAIFDTELVKYGGAKAVNEMKQVLQIALSCVAITPSKRIALNMVVSTLEEIVDGNNNSGTTSPSYLGDLKETVEGSRLKFSF
;
A
#
# COMPACT_ATOMS: atom_id res chain seq x y z
N MET A 1 -65.05 60.14 -64.26
CA MET A 1 -63.58 60.28 -64.42
C MET A 1 -63.07 60.90 -63.13
N GLY A 2 -62.25 60.31 -62.27
CA GLY A 2 -61.39 59.13 -62.28
C GLY A 2 -60.33 59.41 -61.20
N ALA A 3 -60.24 58.56 -60.19
CA ALA A 3 -59.72 58.84 -58.85
C ALA A 3 -58.25 59.26 -58.72
N ILE A 4 -57.96 60.22 -57.83
CA ILE A 4 -56.61 60.49 -57.29
C ILE A 4 -56.48 59.73 -55.97
N LEU A 5 -55.73 58.63 -55.99
CA LEU A 5 -55.33 57.85 -54.82
C LEU A 5 -54.25 58.63 -54.04
N LYS A 6 -54.58 59.07 -52.82
CA LYS A 6 -53.61 59.51 -51.82
C LYS A 6 -52.83 58.31 -51.29
N GLN A 7 -51.54 58.26 -51.59
CA GLN A 7 -50.55 57.41 -50.89
C GLN A 7 -50.24 58.04 -49.51
N PRO A 8 -50.12 57.25 -48.43
CA PRO A 8 -50.03 57.79 -47.09
C PRO A 8 -48.57 57.90 -46.59
N GLN A 9 -48.23 59.07 -46.03
CA GLN A 9 -46.91 59.43 -45.49
C GLN A 9 -46.63 58.84 -44.08
N TRP A 10 -46.64 57.52 -43.91
CA TRP A 10 -46.29 56.90 -42.61
C TRP A 10 -45.15 55.87 -42.65
N PHE A 11 -44.43 55.75 -43.76
CA PHE A 11 -43.39 54.71 -43.89
C PHE A 11 -41.94 55.14 -43.59
N THR A 12 -41.65 56.43 -43.43
CA THR A 12 -40.26 56.88 -43.22
C THR A 12 -39.86 57.05 -41.75
N GLY A 13 -40.82 57.39 -40.87
CA GLY A 13 -40.56 57.57 -39.43
C GLY A 13 -40.43 56.27 -38.65
N THR A 14 -41.24 55.26 -38.99
CA THR A 14 -41.24 53.95 -38.33
C THR A 14 -40.00 53.13 -38.65
N PHE A 15 -39.47 53.26 -39.87
CA PHE A 15 -38.25 52.56 -40.28
C PHE A 15 -37.00 53.14 -39.61
N ALA A 16 -36.90 54.47 -39.49
CA ALA A 16 -35.79 55.13 -38.81
C ALA A 16 -35.79 54.84 -37.30
N VAL A 17 -36.96 54.85 -36.64
CA VAL A 17 -37.08 54.48 -35.22
C VAL A 17 -36.79 52.99 -35.01
N ALA A 18 -37.26 52.11 -35.89
CA ALA A 18 -36.96 50.68 -35.82
C ALA A 18 -35.46 50.37 -35.95
N VAL A 19 -34.74 51.07 -36.85
CA VAL A 19 -33.29 50.93 -37.05
C VAL A 19 -32.51 51.50 -35.86
N VAL A 20 -32.90 52.65 -35.32
CA VAL A 20 -32.26 53.21 -34.13
C VAL A 20 -32.51 52.31 -32.91
N VAL A 21 -33.71 51.75 -32.76
CA VAL A 21 -34.01 50.79 -31.68
C VAL A 21 -33.25 49.48 -31.88
N THR A 22 -33.08 48.94 -33.09
CA THR A 22 -32.24 47.74 -33.29
C THR A 22 -30.76 48.04 -33.05
N VAL A 23 -30.24 49.20 -33.48
CA VAL A 23 -28.84 49.58 -33.22
C VAL A 23 -28.59 49.82 -31.73
N VAL A 24 -29.52 50.47 -31.02
CA VAL A 24 -29.45 50.70 -29.57
C VAL A 24 -29.66 49.39 -28.80
N VAL A 25 -30.53 48.49 -29.24
CA VAL A 25 -30.67 47.14 -28.64
C VAL A 25 -29.43 46.29 -28.92
N VAL A 26 -28.78 46.39 -30.08
CA VAL A 26 -27.51 45.71 -30.38
C VAL A 26 -26.32 46.31 -29.60
N LEU A 27 -26.36 47.61 -29.27
CA LEU A 27 -25.37 48.29 -28.43
C LEU A 27 -25.65 48.15 -26.92
N LEU A 28 -26.89 47.83 -26.52
CA LEU A 28 -27.31 47.58 -25.13
C LEU A 28 -27.43 46.09 -24.77
N ILE A 29 -27.41 45.19 -25.76
CA ILE A 29 -27.01 43.80 -25.52
C ILE A 29 -25.55 43.90 -25.07
N PRO A 30 -25.19 43.53 -23.82
CA PRO A 30 -23.79 43.32 -23.52
C PRO A 30 -23.30 42.37 -24.60
N LEU A 31 -22.28 42.76 -25.37
CA LEU A 31 -21.56 41.83 -26.23
C LEU A 31 -21.23 40.62 -25.35
N VAL A 32 -22.04 39.56 -25.47
CA VAL A 32 -21.78 38.28 -24.86
C VAL A 32 -20.64 37.71 -25.69
N PHE A 33 -19.44 38.26 -25.51
CA PHE A 33 -18.25 37.45 -25.59
C PHE A 33 -18.51 36.34 -24.58
N SER A 34 -18.89 35.17 -25.08
CA SER A 34 -19.10 34.00 -24.22
C SER A 34 -17.86 33.88 -23.34
N ASP A 35 -18.02 33.88 -22.01
CA ASP A 35 -16.88 33.79 -21.07
C ASP A 35 -15.99 32.58 -21.40
N ILE A 36 -16.55 31.56 -22.06
CA ILE A 36 -15.84 30.40 -22.58
C ILE A 36 -14.70 30.72 -23.55
N ALA A 37 -14.77 31.83 -24.30
CA ALA A 37 -13.69 32.25 -25.19
C ALA A 37 -12.51 32.81 -24.40
N LYS A 38 -12.77 33.52 -23.29
CA LYS A 38 -11.71 33.97 -22.39
C LYS A 38 -11.11 32.78 -21.64
N ASP A 39 -11.94 31.84 -21.22
CA ASP A 39 -11.48 30.61 -20.57
C ASP A 39 -10.62 29.77 -21.53
N ARG A 40 -11.01 29.70 -22.80
CA ARG A 40 -10.21 29.09 -23.87
C ARG A 40 -8.81 29.68 -23.93
N ASP A 41 -8.71 31.00 -24.05
CA ASP A 41 -7.43 31.70 -24.16
C ASP A 41 -6.62 31.53 -22.87
N ALA A 42 -7.27 31.53 -21.72
CA ALA A 42 -6.63 31.27 -20.43
C ALA A 42 -5.97 29.89 -20.34
N LEU A 43 -6.66 28.87 -20.82
CA LEU A 43 -6.18 27.49 -20.88
C LEU A 43 -5.07 27.31 -21.93
N LEU A 44 -5.19 27.94 -23.10
CA LEU A 44 -4.14 27.91 -24.13
C LEU A 44 -2.87 28.59 -23.66
N ASP A 45 -2.97 29.77 -23.05
CA ASP A 45 -1.82 30.47 -22.47
C ASP A 45 -1.15 29.62 -21.38
N PHE A 46 -1.94 28.91 -20.56
CA PHE A 46 -1.41 28.00 -19.55
C PHE A 46 -0.59 26.88 -20.19
N ILE A 47 -1.13 26.19 -21.20
CA ILE A 47 -0.48 25.02 -21.78
C ILE A 47 0.69 25.39 -22.69
N ASP A 48 0.65 26.57 -23.32
CA ASP A 48 1.75 27.11 -24.13
C ASP A 48 2.96 27.50 -23.29
N GLN A 49 2.73 27.97 -22.06
CA GLN A 49 3.79 28.39 -21.13
C GLN A 49 4.23 27.28 -20.17
N THR A 50 3.52 26.15 -20.11
CA THR A 50 3.83 25.02 -19.24
C THR A 50 4.43 23.87 -20.06
N PRO A 51 5.74 23.58 -19.97
CA PRO A 51 6.33 22.46 -20.70
C PRO A 51 5.66 21.13 -20.34
N HIS A 52 5.37 20.29 -21.35
CA HIS A 52 4.63 19.03 -21.17
C HIS A 52 4.89 18.05 -22.32
N THR A 53 4.46 16.79 -22.18
CA THR A 53 4.45 15.81 -23.28
C THR A 53 3.26 16.04 -24.21
N GLN A 54 3.51 16.38 -25.47
CA GLN A 54 2.48 16.88 -26.41
C GLN A 54 1.28 15.93 -26.64
N GLU A 55 1.49 14.62 -26.57
CA GLU A 55 0.43 13.61 -26.85
C GLU A 55 -0.81 13.74 -25.95
N LYS A 56 -0.69 14.33 -24.76
CA LYS A 56 -1.80 14.41 -23.80
C LYS A 56 -2.76 15.57 -24.04
N PHE A 57 -2.35 16.59 -24.79
CA PHE A 57 -3.11 17.84 -25.00
C PHE A 57 -3.54 18.06 -26.45
N VAL A 58 -3.49 17.02 -27.28
CA VAL A 58 -3.91 17.08 -28.70
C VAL A 58 -5.32 17.65 -28.87
N THR A 59 -6.24 17.33 -27.95
CA THR A 59 -7.62 17.83 -27.97
C THR A 59 -7.74 19.34 -27.77
N TRP A 60 -6.79 19.98 -27.08
CA TRP A 60 -6.86 21.42 -26.77
C TRP A 60 -6.55 22.31 -27.98
N ARG A 61 -5.90 21.76 -29.01
CA ARG A 61 -5.60 22.48 -30.26
C ARG A 61 -6.52 22.09 -31.41
N ASP A 62 -7.53 21.27 -31.16
CA ASP A 62 -8.53 20.90 -32.15
C ASP A 62 -9.60 21.98 -32.24
N ASN A 63 -9.54 22.79 -33.30
CA ASN A 63 -10.49 23.87 -33.55
C ASN A 63 -11.92 23.39 -33.86
N SER A 64 -12.12 22.10 -34.11
CA SER A 64 -13.46 21.52 -34.33
C SER A 64 -14.19 21.21 -33.02
N LYS A 65 -13.49 21.19 -31.89
CA LYS A 65 -14.04 20.84 -30.57
C LYS A 65 -14.34 22.05 -29.72
N SER A 66 -15.41 21.94 -28.92
CA SER A 66 -15.67 22.91 -27.85
C SER A 66 -14.61 22.75 -26.75
N VAL A 67 -14.29 23.86 -26.06
CA VAL A 67 -13.43 23.86 -24.86
C VAL A 67 -13.94 22.88 -23.81
N CYS A 68 -15.26 22.71 -23.74
CA CYS A 68 -15.92 21.81 -22.80
C CYS A 68 -15.70 20.31 -23.12
N GLU A 69 -15.17 20.00 -24.30
CA GLU A 69 -14.82 18.64 -24.74
C GLU A 69 -13.31 18.38 -24.62
N TRP A 70 -12.54 19.38 -24.19
CA TRP A 70 -11.11 19.24 -23.98
C TRP A 70 -10.84 18.30 -22.82
N LYS A 71 -9.82 17.47 -22.98
CA LYS A 71 -9.43 16.52 -21.94
C LYS A 71 -9.12 17.28 -20.65
N GLY A 72 -9.79 16.88 -19.56
CA GLY A 72 -9.63 17.49 -18.24
C GLY A 72 -10.45 18.75 -18.00
N VAL A 73 -11.23 19.22 -18.97
CA VAL A 73 -12.06 20.44 -18.85
C VAL A 73 -13.52 20.04 -18.70
N LYS A 74 -14.23 20.67 -17.76
CA LYS A 74 -15.69 20.58 -17.64
C LYS A 74 -16.27 21.98 -17.50
N CYS A 75 -17.30 22.26 -18.29
CA CYS A 75 -18.04 23.51 -18.23
C CYS A 75 -19.30 23.41 -17.36
N ASP A 76 -19.88 24.57 -17.06
CA ASP A 76 -21.21 24.68 -16.50
C ASP A 76 -22.29 24.11 -17.44
N SER A 77 -23.52 23.97 -16.95
CA SER A 77 -24.63 23.39 -17.73
C SER A 77 -24.99 24.20 -18.98
N ARG A 78 -24.60 25.49 -19.04
CA ARG A 78 -24.84 26.38 -20.18
C ARG A 78 -23.67 26.42 -21.16
N GLN A 79 -22.58 25.71 -20.86
CA GLN A 79 -21.31 25.74 -21.62
C GLN A 79 -20.74 27.15 -21.79
N SER A 80 -20.99 28.03 -20.81
CA SER A 80 -20.54 29.43 -20.84
C SER A 80 -19.25 29.64 -20.08
N SER A 81 -18.90 28.77 -19.13
CA SER A 81 -17.69 28.91 -18.31
C SER A 81 -17.11 27.55 -17.91
N VAL A 82 -15.79 27.48 -17.75
CA VAL A 82 -15.05 26.33 -17.23
C VAL A 82 -15.17 26.28 -15.71
N ILE A 83 -15.74 25.19 -15.19
CA ILE A 83 -15.94 24.99 -13.75
C ILE A 83 -14.98 23.96 -13.17
N ASN A 84 -14.47 23.01 -13.96
CA ASN A 84 -13.42 22.09 -13.50
C ASN A 84 -12.28 22.04 -14.51
N LEU A 85 -11.05 22.14 -13.98
CA LEU A 85 -9.81 21.86 -14.68
C LEU A 85 -9.04 20.77 -13.93
N ARG A 86 -9.00 19.56 -14.49
CA ARG A 86 -8.33 18.41 -13.90
C ARG A 86 -7.29 17.83 -14.84
N LEU A 87 -6.03 17.96 -14.47
CA LEU A 87 -4.86 17.55 -15.25
C LEU A 87 -3.85 16.74 -14.43
N PRO A 88 -4.26 15.70 -13.69
CA PRO A 88 -3.31 14.92 -12.89
C PRO A 88 -2.36 14.12 -13.77
N GLY A 89 -1.07 14.06 -13.40
CA GLY A 89 -0.12 13.17 -14.08
C GLY A 89 0.00 13.40 -15.59
N CYS A 90 -0.36 14.59 -16.08
CA CYS A 90 -0.27 14.97 -17.49
C CYS A 90 1.17 15.23 -17.96
N GLY A 91 2.16 15.00 -17.09
CA GLY A 91 3.56 15.24 -17.41
C GLY A 91 3.90 16.73 -17.50
N LEU A 92 3.13 17.58 -16.82
CA LEU A 92 3.42 19.00 -16.72
C LEU A 92 4.73 19.22 -15.95
N LEU A 93 5.58 20.09 -16.49
CA LEU A 93 6.93 20.38 -16.01
C LEU A 93 7.06 21.90 -15.80
N GLY A 94 8.07 22.30 -15.03
CA GLY A 94 8.37 23.71 -14.84
C GLY A 94 7.38 24.40 -13.91
N LYS A 95 7.35 25.74 -13.95
CA LYS A 95 6.51 26.56 -13.06
C LYS A 95 5.07 26.59 -13.54
N ILE A 96 4.15 26.79 -12.60
CA ILE A 96 2.78 27.17 -12.94
C ILE A 96 2.82 28.64 -13.41
N PRO A 97 2.48 28.95 -14.67
CA PRO A 97 2.53 30.32 -15.19
C PRO A 97 1.49 31.21 -14.47
N PRO A 98 1.90 32.34 -13.87
CA PRO A 98 0.96 33.28 -13.27
C PRO A 98 0.07 33.92 -14.34
N LEU A 99 -1.08 34.45 -13.92
CA LEU A 99 -2.07 35.14 -14.75
C LEU A 99 -2.68 34.29 -15.88
N THR A 100 -2.59 32.96 -15.77
CA THR A 100 -3.20 32.03 -16.73
C THR A 100 -4.47 31.41 -16.15
N ILE A 101 -4.35 30.35 -15.33
CA ILE A 101 -5.47 29.63 -14.70
C ILE A 101 -6.32 30.56 -13.82
N SER A 102 -5.72 31.57 -13.19
CA SER A 102 -6.41 32.55 -12.35
C SER A 102 -7.46 33.39 -13.08
N ARG A 103 -7.48 33.37 -14.42
CA ARG A 103 -8.52 34.03 -15.24
C ARG A 103 -9.83 33.24 -15.33
N LEU A 104 -9.84 31.97 -14.92
CA LEU A 104 -11.04 31.12 -14.93
C LEU A 104 -11.92 31.46 -13.72
N ALA A 105 -12.71 32.54 -13.83
CA ALA A 105 -13.43 33.13 -12.69
C ALA A 105 -14.43 32.20 -12.01
N ASP A 106 -15.08 31.32 -12.78
CA ASP A 106 -16.09 30.38 -12.29
C ASP A 106 -15.52 29.00 -11.89
N LEU A 107 -14.19 28.87 -11.83
CA LEU A 107 -13.52 27.60 -11.57
C LEU A 107 -13.81 27.13 -10.13
N LYS A 108 -14.37 25.92 -10.02
CA LYS A 108 -14.73 25.25 -8.76
C LYS A 108 -13.75 24.17 -8.37
N VAL A 109 -13.12 23.50 -9.35
CA VAL A 109 -12.15 22.43 -9.11
C VAL A 109 -10.90 22.65 -9.95
N LEU A 110 -9.76 22.73 -9.28
CA LEU A 110 -8.44 22.77 -9.91
C LEU A 110 -7.58 21.61 -9.40
N SER A 111 -7.20 20.71 -10.31
CA SER A 111 -6.32 19.59 -10.01
C SER A 111 -5.13 19.56 -10.95
N LEU A 112 -3.93 19.82 -10.40
CA LEU A 112 -2.64 19.70 -11.09
C LEU A 112 -1.73 18.65 -10.41
N ARG A 113 -2.31 17.75 -9.61
CA ARG A 113 -1.60 16.76 -8.80
C ARG A 113 -0.76 15.77 -9.62
N SER A 114 0.21 15.13 -8.97
CA SER A 114 1.02 14.06 -9.56
C SER A 114 1.77 14.45 -10.85
N ASN A 115 2.11 15.72 -11.01
CA ASN A 115 2.92 16.21 -12.11
C ASN A 115 4.38 16.41 -11.65
N ARG A 116 5.19 17.10 -12.45
CA ARG A 116 6.57 17.46 -12.12
C ARG A 116 6.74 18.98 -12.06
N LEU A 117 5.68 19.67 -11.62
CA LEU A 117 5.66 21.13 -11.50
C LEU A 117 6.65 21.57 -10.41
N THR A 118 7.33 22.68 -10.65
CA THR A 118 8.35 23.29 -9.78
C THR A 118 8.00 24.76 -9.49
N GLY A 119 8.78 25.44 -8.64
CA GLY A 119 8.52 26.84 -8.29
C GLY A 119 7.36 27.01 -7.31
N SER A 120 6.97 28.26 -7.06
CA SER A 120 5.92 28.60 -6.08
C SER A 120 4.51 28.41 -6.62
N ILE A 121 3.58 28.21 -5.68
CA ILE A 121 2.16 28.38 -5.97
C ILE A 121 1.95 29.86 -6.36
N PRO A 122 1.32 30.16 -7.52
CA PRO A 122 1.08 31.54 -7.93
C PRO A 122 0.12 32.25 -6.94
N SER A 123 0.47 33.45 -6.50
CA SER A 123 -0.36 34.20 -5.53
C SER A 123 -1.70 34.64 -6.12
N ASP A 124 -1.76 34.83 -7.44
CA ASP A 124 -2.99 35.15 -8.17
C ASP A 124 -4.02 34.02 -8.19
N PHE A 125 -3.69 32.82 -7.69
CA PHE A 125 -4.70 31.80 -7.37
C PHE A 125 -5.71 32.31 -6.34
N GLY A 126 -5.34 33.29 -5.50
CA GLY A 126 -6.27 33.96 -4.59
C GLY A 126 -7.43 34.68 -5.29
N ASN A 127 -7.38 34.90 -6.60
CA ASN A 127 -8.48 35.47 -7.39
C ASN A 127 -9.59 34.45 -7.71
N LEU A 128 -9.33 33.15 -7.53
CA LEU A 128 -10.29 32.07 -7.80
C LEU A 128 -11.29 31.92 -6.64
N THR A 129 -12.12 32.94 -6.45
CA THR A 129 -13.03 33.03 -5.28
C THR A 129 -14.13 31.98 -5.23
N GLU A 130 -14.50 31.39 -6.38
CA GLU A 130 -15.46 30.28 -6.49
C GLU A 130 -14.82 28.89 -6.32
N LEU A 131 -13.49 28.82 -6.16
CA LEU A 131 -12.77 27.56 -6.07
C LEU A 131 -13.12 26.83 -4.78
N ARG A 132 -13.58 25.58 -4.94
CA ARG A 132 -13.96 24.68 -3.84
C ARG A 132 -12.91 23.64 -3.55
N GLN A 133 -12.15 23.23 -4.56
CA GLN A 133 -11.16 22.15 -4.42
C GLN A 133 -9.87 22.50 -5.15
N LEU A 134 -8.76 22.52 -4.42
CA LEU A 134 -7.42 22.73 -4.94
C LEU A 134 -6.51 21.54 -4.63
N TYR A 135 -6.09 20.84 -5.68
CA TYR A 135 -5.23 19.65 -5.59
C TYR A 135 -3.89 19.89 -6.30
N LEU A 136 -2.82 20.06 -5.53
CA LEU A 136 -1.45 20.30 -6.03
C LEU A 136 -0.45 19.25 -5.52
N GLN A 137 -0.90 18.20 -4.83
CA GLN A 137 -0.05 17.20 -4.20
C GLN A 137 0.82 16.42 -5.20
N ASN A 138 1.88 15.78 -4.71
CA ASN A 138 2.81 14.97 -5.50
C ASN A 138 3.43 15.76 -6.66
N ASN A 139 3.99 16.92 -6.36
CA ASN A 139 4.74 17.74 -7.31
C ASN A 139 6.12 18.08 -6.71
N ARG A 140 6.81 19.06 -7.28
CA ARG A 140 8.08 19.59 -6.77
C ARG A 140 7.95 21.09 -6.48
N LEU A 141 6.75 21.55 -6.12
CA LEU A 141 6.46 22.96 -5.80
C LEU A 141 7.26 23.37 -4.56
N SER A 142 7.73 24.61 -4.52
CA SER A 142 8.68 25.13 -3.53
C SER A 142 8.40 26.59 -3.19
N GLY A 143 8.96 27.12 -2.12
CA GLY A 143 8.64 28.48 -1.64
C GLY A 143 7.47 28.45 -0.67
N SER A 144 6.98 29.62 -0.25
CA SER A 144 5.89 29.72 0.72
C SER A 144 4.52 29.42 0.14
N ILE A 145 3.59 29.01 1.00
CA ILE A 145 2.16 29.04 0.67
C ILE A 145 1.77 30.53 0.60
N PRO A 146 1.23 31.03 -0.53
CA PRO A 146 0.83 32.43 -0.65
C PRO A 146 -0.29 32.78 0.33
N VAL A 147 -0.21 33.94 0.97
CA VAL A 147 -1.24 34.44 1.90
C VAL A 147 -2.58 34.66 1.18
N GLU A 148 -2.52 34.94 -0.12
CA GLU A 148 -3.67 35.12 -1.00
C GLU A 148 -4.53 33.85 -1.14
N VAL A 149 -3.99 32.67 -0.80
CA VAL A 149 -4.80 31.44 -0.70
C VAL A 149 -5.96 31.63 0.28
N GLY A 150 -5.79 32.45 1.32
CA GLY A 150 -6.85 32.81 2.26
C GLY A 150 -8.02 33.61 1.64
N ASN A 151 -7.88 34.14 0.42
CA ASN A 151 -8.96 34.86 -0.27
C ASN A 151 -9.96 33.91 -0.97
N MET A 152 -9.62 32.64 -1.14
CA MET A 152 -10.50 31.62 -1.75
C MET A 152 -11.56 31.14 -0.75
N THR A 153 -12.48 32.01 -0.34
CA THR A 153 -13.43 31.74 0.77
C THR A 153 -14.42 30.59 0.50
N SER A 154 -14.60 30.18 -0.76
CA SER A 154 -15.40 29.01 -1.15
C SER A 154 -14.66 27.67 -0.98
N LEU A 155 -13.38 27.69 -0.61
CA LEU A 155 -12.53 26.50 -0.58
C LEU A 155 -12.98 25.52 0.50
N VAL A 156 -13.22 24.28 0.08
CA VAL A 156 -13.64 23.15 0.92
C VAL A 156 -12.48 22.17 1.11
N HIS A 157 -11.70 21.92 0.06
CA HIS A 157 -10.53 21.03 0.10
C HIS A 157 -9.27 21.74 -0.39
N LEU A 158 -8.22 21.72 0.45
CA LEU A 158 -6.89 22.18 0.11
C LEU A 158 -5.87 21.05 0.30
N HIS A 159 -5.28 20.58 -0.80
CA HIS A 159 -4.34 19.48 -0.78
C HIS A 159 -2.99 19.84 -1.41
N LEU A 160 -1.98 20.02 -0.55
CA LEU A 160 -0.64 20.47 -0.91
C LEU A 160 0.45 19.48 -0.50
N SER A 161 0.09 18.25 -0.11
CA SER A 161 1.04 17.25 0.40
C SER A 161 2.13 16.90 -0.62
N ASP A 162 3.23 16.30 -0.16
CA ASP A 162 4.25 15.72 -1.04
C ASP A 162 4.82 16.74 -2.05
N ASN A 163 5.32 17.84 -1.51
CA ASN A 163 5.98 18.92 -2.25
C ASN A 163 7.23 19.38 -1.49
N LYS A 164 7.80 20.51 -1.87
CA LYS A 164 8.95 21.16 -1.22
C LYS A 164 8.57 22.55 -0.68
N LEU A 165 7.31 22.76 -0.30
CA LEU A 165 6.83 24.04 0.23
C LEU A 165 7.53 24.35 1.54
N SER A 166 7.77 25.63 1.80
CA SER A 166 8.56 26.15 2.93
C SER A 166 7.84 27.36 3.56
N GLY A 167 8.45 28.02 4.55
CA GLY A 167 7.78 29.10 5.27
C GLY A 167 6.68 28.60 6.22
N GLY A 168 5.96 29.53 6.83
CA GLY A 168 4.89 29.23 7.80
C GLY A 168 3.55 28.88 7.16
N ILE A 169 2.65 28.32 7.96
CA ILE A 169 1.24 28.18 7.61
C ILE A 169 0.60 29.58 7.68
N PRO A 170 -0.04 30.10 6.61
CA PRO A 170 -0.60 31.45 6.60
C PRO A 170 -1.70 31.65 7.65
N GLU A 171 -1.66 32.75 8.42
CA GLU A 171 -2.72 33.12 9.36
C GLU A 171 -4.02 33.46 8.62
N GLU A 172 -3.93 33.89 7.36
CA GLU A 172 -5.05 34.21 6.48
C GLU A 172 -5.97 33.01 6.23
N PHE A 173 -5.54 31.78 6.52
CA PHE A 173 -6.39 30.60 6.48
C PHE A 173 -7.58 30.70 7.44
N VAL A 174 -7.55 31.61 8.44
CA VAL A 174 -8.71 31.95 9.27
C VAL A 174 -9.94 32.40 8.45
N LYS A 175 -9.73 32.93 7.23
CA LYS A 175 -10.80 33.37 6.32
C LYS A 175 -11.49 32.21 5.61
N LEU A 176 -10.90 31.01 5.60
CA LEU A 176 -11.40 29.85 4.86
C LEU A 176 -12.49 29.10 5.65
N VAL A 177 -13.59 29.80 5.94
CA VAL A 177 -14.64 29.31 6.84
C VAL A 177 -15.34 28.02 6.38
N ASN A 178 -15.27 27.70 5.08
CA ASN A 178 -15.85 26.50 4.47
C ASN A 178 -14.85 25.33 4.35
N LEU A 179 -13.60 25.51 4.78
CA LEU A 179 -12.55 24.51 4.58
C LEU A 179 -12.79 23.30 5.49
N GLU A 180 -13.02 22.15 4.87
CA GLU A 180 -13.27 20.88 5.55
C GLU A 180 -12.02 20.00 5.63
N LYS A 181 -11.16 20.07 4.60
CA LYS A 181 -9.96 19.23 4.49
C LYS A 181 -8.72 20.07 4.17
N LEU A 182 -7.71 19.99 5.03
CA LEU A 182 -6.41 20.62 4.87
C LEU A 182 -5.30 19.59 5.02
N PHE A 183 -4.54 19.34 3.94
CA PHE A 183 -3.31 18.54 4.05
C PHE A 183 -2.11 19.27 3.48
N LEU A 184 -1.10 19.37 4.34
CA LEU A 184 0.17 20.04 4.15
C LEU A 184 1.35 19.09 4.43
N ASP A 185 1.09 17.80 4.62
CA ASP A 185 2.09 16.83 5.04
C ASP A 185 3.18 16.56 3.99
N ARG A 186 4.35 16.12 4.45
CA ARG A 186 5.53 15.84 3.60
C ARG A 186 5.92 17.07 2.76
N ASN A 187 6.21 18.16 3.46
CA ASN A 187 6.76 19.41 2.93
C ASN A 187 7.97 19.85 3.77
N SER A 188 8.40 21.11 3.65
CA SER A 188 9.47 21.74 4.43
C SER A 188 8.96 22.99 5.16
N LEU A 189 7.70 23.00 5.60
CA LEU A 189 7.08 24.11 6.33
C LEU A 189 7.77 24.30 7.69
N ILE A 190 7.99 25.55 8.08
CA ILE A 190 8.72 25.96 9.29
C ILE A 190 7.87 26.89 10.16
N GLY A 191 8.32 27.14 11.39
CA GLY A 191 7.66 28.04 12.32
C GLY A 191 6.54 27.39 13.11
N GLU A 192 5.85 28.20 13.89
CA GLU A 192 4.78 27.75 14.77
C GLU A 192 3.48 27.49 14.00
N ILE A 193 2.66 26.59 14.53
CA ILE A 193 1.31 26.40 14.04
C ILE A 193 0.47 27.61 14.47
N PRO A 194 -0.18 28.35 13.54
CA PRO A 194 -0.95 29.53 13.89
C PRO A 194 -2.19 29.16 14.71
N SER A 195 -2.49 29.96 15.73
CA SER A 195 -3.66 29.77 16.60
C SER A 195 -4.95 30.27 15.94
N ILE A 196 -5.30 29.70 14.79
CA ILE A 196 -6.46 30.08 13.98
C ILE A 196 -7.60 29.05 14.08
N ASN A 197 -8.83 29.56 14.17
CA ASN A 197 -10.04 28.73 14.16
C ASN A 197 -10.61 28.63 12.74
N ILE A 198 -10.69 27.41 12.21
CA ILE A 198 -11.35 27.10 10.94
C ILE A 198 -12.58 26.24 11.28
N PRO A 199 -13.79 26.83 11.38
CA PRO A 199 -14.94 26.18 12.02
C PRO A 199 -15.34 24.85 11.39
N SER A 200 -15.25 24.78 10.06
CA SER A 200 -15.67 23.61 9.27
C SER A 200 -14.57 22.57 9.11
N LEU A 201 -13.39 22.74 9.72
CA LEU A 201 -12.24 21.87 9.47
C LEU A 201 -12.42 20.53 10.20
N HIS A 202 -12.71 19.48 9.43
CA HIS A 202 -12.84 18.12 9.92
C HIS A 202 -11.53 17.35 9.84
N TYR A 203 -10.69 17.70 8.86
CA TYR A 203 -9.50 16.94 8.51
C TYR A 203 -8.28 17.84 8.41
N LEU A 204 -7.27 17.56 9.22
CA LEU A 204 -6.00 18.27 9.26
C LEU A 204 -4.86 17.27 9.14
N ASN A 205 -3.86 17.55 8.31
CA ASN A 205 -2.58 16.88 8.35
C ASN A 205 -1.43 17.85 8.04
N VAL A 206 -0.53 18.03 9.00
CA VAL A 206 0.69 18.85 8.91
C VAL A 206 1.96 18.03 9.21
N SER A 207 1.85 16.70 9.23
CA SER A 207 2.93 15.79 9.56
C SER A 207 4.10 15.86 8.57
N TYR A 208 5.28 15.43 9.01
CA TYR A 208 6.50 15.40 8.20
C TYR A 208 6.84 16.76 7.57
N ASN A 209 6.93 17.76 8.43
CA ASN A 209 7.41 19.11 8.12
C ASN A 209 8.54 19.49 9.11
N GLN A 210 8.87 20.78 9.20
CA GLN A 210 9.86 21.35 10.13
C GLN A 210 9.19 22.35 11.09
N LEU A 211 7.91 22.13 11.42
CA LEU A 211 7.15 22.97 12.35
C LEU A 211 7.70 22.84 13.78
N ASN A 212 7.55 23.90 14.57
CA ASN A 212 8.06 23.98 15.93
C ASN A 212 7.04 24.60 16.89
N GLY A 213 7.39 24.62 18.18
CA GLY A 213 6.56 25.21 19.22
C GLY A 213 5.47 24.26 19.72
N SER A 214 4.47 24.81 20.41
CA SER A 214 3.35 24.05 20.94
C SER A 214 2.21 23.94 19.91
N VAL A 215 1.57 22.76 19.82
CA VAL A 215 0.30 22.60 19.11
C VAL A 215 -0.76 23.49 19.79
N PRO A 216 -1.41 24.42 19.06
CA PRO A 216 -2.47 25.24 19.63
C PRO A 216 -3.63 24.38 20.13
N GLU A 217 -4.21 24.74 21.28
CA GLU A 217 -5.34 24.03 21.89
C GLU A 217 -6.48 23.77 20.89
N ILE A 218 -6.74 24.71 19.99
CA ILE A 218 -7.82 24.61 19.00
C ILE A 218 -7.60 23.51 17.95
N TRP A 219 -6.34 23.09 17.74
CA TRP A 219 -5.96 21.99 16.86
C TRP A 219 -5.61 20.71 17.64
N SER A 220 -5.60 20.74 18.98
CA SER A 220 -5.33 19.56 19.82
C SER A 220 -6.34 18.41 19.61
N LYS A 221 -7.53 18.73 19.08
CA LYS A 221 -8.60 17.78 18.74
C LYS A 221 -8.25 16.81 17.59
N TYR A 222 -7.25 17.13 16.76
CA TYR A 222 -6.84 16.28 15.64
C TYR A 222 -5.90 15.16 16.13
N PRO A 223 -5.86 13.99 15.45
CA PRO A 223 -5.07 12.86 15.93
C PRO A 223 -3.56 13.14 15.91
N VAL A 224 -2.79 12.40 16.73
CA VAL A 224 -1.32 12.47 16.79
C VAL A 224 -0.68 12.38 15.40
N SER A 225 -1.23 11.52 14.53
CA SER A 225 -0.78 11.32 13.14
C SER A 225 -0.81 12.58 12.29
N SER A 226 -1.64 13.57 12.62
CA SER A 226 -1.69 14.87 11.94
C SER A 226 -0.44 15.71 12.19
N PHE A 227 0.36 15.41 13.21
CA PHE A 227 1.46 16.25 13.69
C PHE A 227 2.83 15.57 13.69
N ILE A 228 2.89 14.23 13.59
CA ILE A 228 4.15 13.45 13.64
C ILE A 228 5.19 13.91 12.61
N GLY A 229 6.46 13.63 12.86
CA GLY A 229 7.54 13.99 11.92
C GLY A 229 7.95 15.46 11.95
N ASN A 230 7.34 16.30 12.80
CA ASN A 230 7.82 17.63 13.15
C ASN A 230 8.64 17.56 14.44
N LEU A 231 9.98 17.53 14.34
CA LEU A 231 10.86 17.20 15.47
C LEU A 231 10.74 18.15 16.69
N ASN A 232 10.44 19.43 16.43
CA ASN A 232 10.41 20.47 17.46
C ASN A 232 8.98 20.86 17.88
N LEU A 233 7.97 20.08 17.48
CA LEU A 233 6.58 20.32 17.81
C LEU A 233 6.20 19.51 19.06
N CYS A 234 5.51 20.12 20.01
CA CYS A 234 5.13 19.53 21.30
C CYS A 234 3.74 20.01 21.74
N GLY A 235 3.20 19.48 22.85
CA GLY A 235 1.87 19.84 23.36
C GLY A 235 0.74 19.02 22.74
N GLU A 236 -0.36 18.85 23.50
CA GLU A 236 -1.46 17.93 23.16
C GLU A 236 -1.93 18.10 21.70
N PRO A 237 -2.04 17.01 20.92
CA PRO A 237 -2.02 15.60 21.31
C PRO A 237 -0.59 14.98 21.41
N LEU A 238 0.46 15.76 21.16
CA LEU A 238 1.85 15.34 21.30
C LEU A 238 2.31 15.42 22.77
N PRO A 239 3.45 14.80 23.13
CA PRO A 239 4.02 14.95 24.46
C PRO A 239 4.18 16.42 24.88
N SER A 240 3.93 16.73 26.15
CA SER A 240 3.97 18.09 26.68
C SER A 240 5.30 18.79 26.42
N CYS A 241 5.25 20.08 26.11
CA CYS A 241 6.43 20.92 25.99
C CYS A 241 7.12 21.06 27.36
N PHE A 242 8.37 20.64 27.48
CA PHE A 242 9.13 20.80 28.73
C PHE A 242 9.30 22.30 29.06
N PRO A 243 9.04 22.76 30.30
CA PRO A 243 9.41 24.11 30.71
C PRO A 243 10.91 24.21 31.01
N SER A 244 11.49 25.37 30.70
CA SER A 244 12.87 25.76 31.02
C SER A 244 13.21 25.62 32.52
N PRO A 245 14.46 25.29 32.89
CA PRO A 245 14.88 25.24 34.28
C PRO A 245 15.11 26.66 34.86
N ALA A 246 14.63 26.92 36.08
CA ALA A 246 15.03 28.06 36.90
C ALA A 246 16.19 27.67 37.85
N PRO A 247 16.82 28.66 38.51
CA PRO A 247 18.15 29.19 38.24
C PRO A 247 19.31 28.33 38.77
N SER A 248 20.46 28.42 38.09
CA SER A 248 21.73 27.78 38.46
C SER A 248 22.27 28.21 39.81
N PRO A 249 22.97 27.32 40.54
CA PRO A 249 24.17 27.67 41.26
C PRO A 249 25.40 27.44 40.36
N ALA A 250 26.14 28.53 40.15
CA ALA A 250 27.57 28.63 39.87
C ALA A 250 28.21 27.71 38.81
N ASP A 251 28.46 28.33 37.65
CA ASP A 251 29.78 28.44 37.01
C ASP A 251 30.65 27.19 36.88
N CYS A 252 30.79 26.66 35.67
CA CYS A 252 32.08 26.50 34.99
C CYS A 252 31.89 26.07 33.54
N ASP A 253 32.56 26.80 32.68
CA ASP A 253 32.59 26.69 31.22
C ASP A 253 33.34 25.45 30.71
N SER A 254 33.14 25.20 29.41
CA SER A 254 34.01 24.51 28.44
C SER A 254 33.69 23.07 27.98
N HIS A 255 33.50 23.01 26.66
CA HIS A 255 33.75 21.90 25.72
C HIS A 255 34.80 20.87 26.22
N ARG A 256 34.44 19.59 26.21
CA ARG A 256 35.42 18.48 26.28
C ARG A 256 35.50 17.74 24.94
N SER A 257 36.53 18.08 24.16
CA SER A 257 37.19 17.11 23.29
C SER A 257 37.84 16.02 24.16
N LEU A 258 37.89 14.77 23.68
CA LEU A 258 38.57 13.69 24.41
C LEU A 258 40.05 14.02 24.57
N SER A 259 40.54 13.98 25.82
CA SER A 259 41.95 14.19 26.16
C SER A 259 42.84 13.13 25.50
N THR A 260 44.02 13.57 25.04
CA THR A 260 45.10 12.72 24.51
C THR A 260 45.42 11.52 25.42
N GLY A 261 45.22 11.64 26.74
CA GLY A 261 45.38 10.54 27.69
C GLY A 261 44.35 9.41 27.53
N ALA A 262 43.10 9.74 27.17
CA ALA A 262 42.05 8.74 26.89
C ALA A 262 42.33 7.99 25.59
N ILE A 263 42.86 8.69 24.59
CA ILE A 263 43.28 8.09 23.30
C ILE A 263 44.49 7.17 23.52
N ILE A 264 45.49 7.61 24.30
CA ILE A 264 46.65 6.77 24.65
C ILE A 264 46.21 5.54 25.44
N GLY A 265 45.26 5.67 26.38
CA GLY A 265 44.72 4.54 27.13
C GLY A 265 44.07 3.47 26.25
N ILE A 266 43.29 3.89 25.25
CA ILE A 266 42.65 2.97 24.29
C ILE A 266 43.72 2.27 23.42
N ILE A 267 44.73 3.01 22.95
CA ILE A 267 45.81 2.44 22.12
C ILE A 267 46.62 1.41 22.93
N VAL A 268 46.98 1.72 24.17
CA VAL A 268 47.72 0.79 25.05
C VAL A 268 46.90 -0.48 25.31
N ALA A 269 45.59 -0.35 25.57
CA ALA A 269 44.71 -1.50 25.77
C ALA A 269 44.64 -2.41 24.53
N CYS A 270 44.54 -1.83 23.34
CA CYS A 270 44.55 -2.58 22.08
C CYS A 270 45.90 -3.29 21.83
N ILE A 271 47.02 -2.65 22.14
CA ILE A 271 48.35 -3.25 21.99
C ILE A 271 48.51 -4.44 22.95
N VAL A 272 48.10 -4.29 24.21
CA VAL A 272 48.14 -5.39 25.21
C VAL A 272 47.29 -6.57 24.76
N PHE A 273 46.10 -6.30 24.21
CA PHE A 273 45.22 -7.35 23.70
C PHE A 273 45.84 -8.09 22.50
N ILE A 274 46.45 -7.37 21.56
CA ILE A 274 47.11 -7.99 20.40
C ILE A 274 48.32 -8.83 20.85
N ILE A 275 49.12 -8.34 21.80
CA ILE A 275 50.25 -9.12 22.34
C ILE A 275 49.76 -10.40 23.02
N ALA A 276 48.66 -10.35 23.77
CA ALA A 276 48.07 -11.54 24.39
C ALA A 276 47.62 -12.58 23.33
N VAL A 277 47.01 -12.12 22.24
CA VAL A 277 46.61 -13.00 21.12
C VAL A 277 47.83 -13.61 20.42
N ILE A 278 48.90 -12.83 20.19
CA ILE A 278 50.14 -13.34 19.58
C ILE A 278 50.81 -14.37 20.49
N LEU A 279 50.83 -14.15 21.81
CA LEU A 279 51.39 -15.11 22.77
C LEU A 279 50.60 -16.42 22.78
N VAL A 280 49.27 -16.36 22.71
CA VAL A 280 48.42 -17.56 22.59
C VAL A 280 48.72 -18.30 21.28
N ILE A 281 48.87 -17.60 20.16
CA ILE A 281 49.22 -18.22 18.87
C ILE A 281 50.62 -18.86 18.93
N LEU A 282 51.60 -18.20 19.56
CA LEU A 282 52.95 -18.76 19.72
C LEU A 282 52.97 -19.99 20.64
N PHE A 283 52.11 -20.03 21.67
CA PHE A 283 51.98 -21.17 22.57
C PHE A 283 51.16 -22.33 21.98
N CYS A 284 50.23 -22.04 21.07
CA CYS A 284 49.43 -23.04 20.37
C CYS A 284 50.11 -23.64 19.13
N VAL A 285 51.24 -23.08 18.66
CA VAL A 285 51.87 -23.48 17.37
C VAL A 285 53.25 -24.16 17.51
N LYS A 286 53.70 -24.59 18.70
CA LYS A 286 54.77 -25.62 18.79
C LYS A 286 54.54 -26.64 19.90
N PRO A 287 54.83 -27.95 19.65
CA PRO A 287 55.79 -28.44 18.66
C PRO A 287 55.22 -29.46 17.66
N MET A 288 55.32 -29.14 16.37
CA MET A 288 55.61 -30.13 15.33
C MET A 288 56.90 -29.70 14.63
N LEU A 289 58.00 -30.39 14.97
CA LEU A 289 59.16 -30.75 14.15
C LEU A 289 60.41 -30.91 15.02
N CYS A 290 60.64 -32.15 15.48
CA CYS A 290 61.96 -32.75 15.47
C CYS A 290 61.83 -34.28 15.37
N ARG A 291 62.41 -34.81 14.28
CA ARG A 291 62.99 -36.14 14.07
C ARG A 291 62.05 -37.33 13.85
N GLY A 292 62.18 -37.89 12.66
CA GLY A 292 61.59 -39.17 12.26
C GLY A 292 62.51 -40.37 12.46
N ALA A 293 62.12 -41.42 11.72
CA ALA A 293 62.72 -42.73 11.50
C ALA A 293 62.47 -43.81 12.57
N GLY A 294 61.96 -44.97 12.11
CA GLY A 294 62.22 -46.28 12.72
C GLY A 294 60.99 -47.10 13.16
N ASN A 295 60.56 -48.00 12.28
CA ASN A 295 60.23 -49.43 12.46
C ASN A 295 59.59 -50.02 13.75
N ASP A 296 58.63 -50.91 13.45
CA ASP A 296 58.38 -52.27 13.99
C ASP A 296 57.72 -52.52 15.37
N GLU A 297 56.58 -53.22 15.24
CA GLU A 297 56.09 -54.41 15.96
C GLU A 297 55.88 -54.46 17.50
N LYS A 298 54.70 -55.04 17.81
CA LYS A 298 54.40 -56.05 18.86
C LYS A 298 54.08 -55.64 20.32
N THR A 299 52.79 -55.88 20.64
CA THR A 299 52.21 -56.73 21.72
C THR A 299 52.43 -56.49 23.21
N THR A 300 51.33 -56.76 23.93
CA THR A 300 51.17 -57.29 25.31
C THR A 300 51.33 -56.28 26.47
N GLU A 301 50.23 -55.90 27.15
CA GLU A 301 49.61 -56.56 28.35
C GLU A 301 50.34 -56.18 29.67
N THR A 302 49.75 -55.90 30.83
CA THR A 302 48.38 -55.97 31.37
C THR A 302 48.34 -55.37 32.82
N GLN A 303 47.19 -54.81 33.22
CA GLN A 303 46.63 -54.59 34.60
C GLN A 303 47.33 -53.62 35.59
N SER A 304 46.62 -52.80 36.39
CA SER A 304 45.44 -53.15 37.19
C SER A 304 44.49 -51.96 37.54
N THR A 305 43.18 -52.25 37.44
CA THR A 305 42.04 -51.94 38.36
C THR A 305 41.62 -50.49 38.68
N LYS A 306 40.43 -50.09 38.19
CA LYS A 306 39.12 -50.16 38.91
C LYS A 306 37.98 -49.59 38.04
N ASP A 307 37.05 -50.46 37.67
CA ASP A 307 35.76 -50.17 37.02
C ASP A 307 34.65 -49.90 38.08
N ASP A 308 33.64 -49.10 37.76
CA ASP A 308 32.34 -49.60 37.28
C ASP A 308 31.24 -48.51 37.21
N VAL A 309 30.73 -48.33 36.00
CA VAL A 309 29.33 -48.27 35.55
C VAL A 309 28.25 -47.80 36.55
N ILE A 310 27.53 -46.71 36.18
CA ILE A 310 26.13 -46.51 36.59
C ILE A 310 25.23 -46.54 35.37
N SER A 311 24.42 -47.59 35.36
CA SER A 311 23.22 -47.85 34.58
C SER A 311 22.11 -46.84 34.93
N ALA A 312 21.39 -46.33 33.93
CA ALA A 312 20.04 -45.80 34.12
C ALA A 312 19.06 -46.85 33.59
N GLY A 313 18.53 -47.63 34.53
CA GLY A 313 17.69 -48.78 34.30
C GLY A 313 16.30 -48.45 33.77
N THR A 314 15.81 -49.43 33.02
CA THR A 314 14.41 -49.76 32.82
C THR A 314 13.61 -49.69 34.12
N SER A 315 12.45 -49.03 34.04
CA SER A 315 11.31 -49.27 34.93
C SER A 315 10.15 -49.71 34.06
N GLU A 316 10.05 -51.01 33.81
CA GLU A 316 8.77 -51.64 33.51
C GLU A 316 8.10 -51.97 34.84
N MET A 317 7.06 -51.19 35.18
CA MET A 317 6.00 -51.62 36.08
C MET A 317 4.71 -51.41 35.30
N THR A 318 4.22 -52.52 34.74
CA THR A 318 2.85 -52.80 34.29
C THR A 318 1.86 -51.63 34.34
N GLY A 319 1.78 -50.90 33.23
CA GLY A 319 0.74 -49.92 32.93
C GLY A 319 0.66 -49.72 31.43
N ASN A 320 -0.21 -50.48 30.78
CA ASN A 320 -0.51 -50.42 29.36
C ASN A 320 -0.71 -48.97 28.88
N GLY A 321 0.18 -48.46 28.03
CA GLY A 321 0.16 -47.05 27.59
C GLY A 321 1.17 -46.79 26.49
N ASN A 322 0.89 -47.31 25.29
CA ASN A 322 1.64 -47.11 24.06
C ASN A 322 1.95 -45.61 23.82
N ASN A 323 3.20 -45.18 24.03
CA ASN A 323 3.61 -43.79 23.85
C ASN A 323 3.86 -43.50 22.36
N ASN A 324 2.78 -43.21 21.62
CA ASN A 324 2.79 -42.78 20.21
C ASN A 324 3.63 -41.50 19.99
N LYS A 325 4.93 -41.64 19.76
CA LYS A 325 5.82 -40.61 19.18
C LYS A 325 6.12 -40.88 17.70
N ASN A 326 5.24 -41.56 16.98
CA ASN A 326 5.49 -41.88 15.58
C ASN A 326 5.08 -40.72 14.67
N LEU A 327 5.96 -40.39 13.74
CA LEU A 327 5.68 -39.51 12.61
C LEU A 327 4.69 -40.21 11.69
N VAL A 328 3.57 -39.56 11.36
CA VAL A 328 2.52 -40.13 10.49
C VAL A 328 2.68 -39.55 9.09
N PHE A 329 2.93 -40.41 8.11
CA PHE A 329 3.11 -40.02 6.71
C PHE A 329 1.77 -39.94 5.97
N VAL A 330 1.64 -38.90 5.16
CA VAL A 330 0.44 -38.60 4.39
C VAL A 330 0.66 -39.00 2.94
N GLY A 331 0.15 -40.18 2.57
CA GLY A 331 0.23 -40.74 1.22
C GLY A 331 1.58 -41.35 0.84
N ASN A 332 1.78 -41.61 -0.45
CA ASN A 332 3.03 -42.15 -1.02
C ASN A 332 4.05 -41.02 -1.32
N GLY A 333 4.18 -40.03 -0.43
CA GLY A 333 5.28 -39.06 -0.49
C GLY A 333 6.64 -39.78 -0.44
N PRO A 334 7.77 -39.14 -0.81
CA PRO A 334 9.05 -39.82 -0.94
C PRO A 334 9.35 -40.66 0.31
N GLN A 335 9.13 -41.96 0.18
CA GLN A 335 9.34 -42.95 1.22
C GLN A 335 10.85 -43.06 1.40
N GLY A 336 11.42 -42.23 2.28
CA GLY A 336 12.87 -42.16 2.37
C GLY A 336 13.42 -41.54 3.64
N TYR A 337 12.59 -41.11 4.58
CA TYR A 337 13.06 -40.61 5.86
C TYR A 337 12.11 -41.02 6.98
N ASN A 338 12.65 -41.25 8.18
CA ASN A 338 11.90 -41.50 9.39
C ASN A 338 12.03 -40.31 10.37
N LEU A 339 11.43 -40.40 11.55
CA LEU A 339 11.53 -39.34 12.57
C LEU A 339 12.98 -39.05 12.98
N GLU A 340 13.81 -40.09 13.02
CA GLU A 340 15.20 -39.98 13.43
C GLU A 340 16.05 -39.22 12.37
N ASP A 341 15.79 -39.46 11.09
CA ASP A 341 16.41 -38.70 9.99
C ASP A 341 16.01 -37.21 10.04
N LEU A 342 14.76 -36.93 10.42
CA LEU A 342 14.27 -35.57 10.63
C LEU A 342 14.96 -34.88 11.83
N LEU A 343 15.18 -35.62 12.92
CA LEU A 343 15.85 -35.10 14.12
C LEU A 343 17.35 -34.85 13.90
N ARG A 344 17.99 -35.61 12.99
CA ARG A 344 19.39 -35.42 12.61
C ARG A 344 19.58 -34.38 11.50
N ALA A 345 18.51 -33.95 10.85
CA ALA A 345 18.58 -33.02 9.73
C ALA A 345 19.14 -31.66 10.17
N SER A 346 19.93 -31.04 9.30
CA SER A 346 20.29 -29.63 9.48
C SER A 346 19.04 -28.77 9.30
N ALA A 347 18.82 -27.83 10.22
CA ALA A 347 17.62 -27.00 10.22
C ALA A 347 17.97 -25.51 10.27
N GLU A 348 17.42 -24.73 9.34
CA GLU A 348 17.46 -23.27 9.37
C GLU A 348 16.07 -22.69 9.64
N VAL A 349 15.99 -21.63 10.42
CA VAL A 349 14.70 -20.97 10.72
C VAL A 349 14.27 -20.17 9.50
N LEU A 350 13.11 -20.52 8.92
CA LEU A 350 12.51 -19.76 7.82
C LEU A 350 11.70 -18.57 8.33
N GLY A 351 11.05 -18.73 9.48
CA GLY A 351 10.24 -17.66 10.07
C GLY A 351 9.53 -18.06 11.35
N LYS A 352 9.23 -17.06 12.17
CA LYS A 352 8.39 -17.19 13.38
C LYS A 352 7.06 -16.50 13.11
N GLY A 353 5.97 -17.24 13.21
CA GLY A 353 4.61 -16.74 13.07
C GLY A 353 3.78 -17.01 14.32
N VAL A 354 2.52 -16.57 14.31
CA VAL A 354 1.65 -16.72 15.49
C VAL A 354 1.28 -18.18 15.76
N LEU A 355 1.19 -18.99 14.71
CA LEU A 355 0.93 -20.43 14.81
C LEU A 355 2.15 -21.23 15.32
N GLY A 356 3.35 -20.64 15.30
CA GLY A 356 4.59 -21.34 15.67
C GLY A 356 5.79 -20.96 14.80
N THR A 357 6.78 -21.84 14.76
CA THR A 357 8.04 -21.60 14.02
C THR A 357 8.19 -22.57 12.85
N SER A 358 8.55 -22.05 11.68
CA SER A 358 8.82 -22.84 10.49
C SER A 358 10.32 -22.98 10.28
N TYR A 359 10.76 -24.21 10.05
CA TYR A 359 12.16 -24.58 9.80
C TYR A 359 12.26 -25.22 8.42
N LYS A 360 13.33 -24.92 7.69
CA LYS A 360 13.73 -25.70 6.53
C LYS A 360 14.70 -26.76 7.01
N ALA A 361 14.31 -28.01 6.88
CA ALA A 361 15.14 -29.16 7.21
C ALA A 361 15.75 -29.73 5.93
N SER A 362 17.08 -29.82 5.89
CA SER A 362 17.81 -30.49 4.81
C SER A 362 18.33 -31.83 5.32
N MET A 363 17.82 -32.90 4.72
CA MET A 363 18.16 -34.29 5.05
C MET A 363 19.38 -34.77 4.26
N ASN A 364 19.98 -35.87 4.70
CA ASN A 364 21.20 -36.44 4.12
C ASN A 364 21.04 -36.94 2.67
N ASN A 365 19.80 -37.15 2.22
CA ASN A 365 19.45 -37.57 0.86
C ASN A 365 19.08 -36.38 -0.05
N GLU A 366 19.48 -35.16 0.30
CA GLU A 366 19.14 -33.89 -0.38
C GLU A 366 17.64 -33.55 -0.41
N THR A 367 16.80 -34.31 0.29
CA THR A 367 15.39 -33.96 0.46
C THR A 367 15.27 -32.76 1.40
N ILE A 368 14.60 -31.71 0.93
CA ILE A 368 14.35 -30.50 1.70
C ILE A 368 12.85 -30.42 2.01
N VAL A 369 12.52 -30.30 3.28
CA VAL A 369 11.13 -30.16 3.76
C VAL A 369 10.98 -28.95 4.66
N VAL A 370 9.74 -28.46 4.80
CA VAL A 370 9.39 -27.48 5.81
C VAL A 370 8.81 -28.20 7.01
N VAL A 371 9.41 -27.99 8.18
CA VAL A 371 8.91 -28.46 9.47
C VAL A 371 8.32 -27.28 10.21
N LYS A 372 7.00 -27.27 10.38
CA LYS A 372 6.32 -26.26 11.18
C LYS A 372 6.02 -26.81 12.57
N ARG A 373 6.70 -26.24 13.56
CA ARG A 373 6.48 -26.52 14.97
C ARG A 373 5.37 -25.62 15.50
N LEU A 374 4.20 -26.19 15.75
CA LEU A 374 3.06 -25.44 16.26
C LEU A 374 3.21 -25.19 17.77
N LYS A 375 2.85 -23.98 18.20
CA LYS A 375 2.90 -23.56 19.61
C LYS A 375 1.48 -23.36 20.13
N ASP A 376 1.24 -23.56 21.42
CA ASP A 376 -0.04 -23.19 22.08
C ASP A 376 -1.29 -23.85 21.45
N VAL A 377 -1.14 -25.05 20.87
CA VAL A 377 -2.24 -25.84 20.30
C VAL A 377 -3.18 -26.30 21.42
N THR A 378 -4.47 -25.94 21.29
CA THR A 378 -5.50 -26.27 22.30
C THR A 378 -6.36 -27.47 21.93
N ALA A 379 -6.28 -27.92 20.67
CA ALA A 379 -7.02 -29.07 20.17
C ALA A 379 -6.59 -30.38 20.85
N THR A 380 -7.54 -31.30 21.02
CA THR A 380 -7.25 -32.66 21.49
C THR A 380 -6.41 -33.43 20.46
N ARG A 381 -5.95 -34.63 20.85
CA ARG A 381 -5.21 -35.50 19.94
C ARG A 381 -6.07 -35.86 18.73
N GLU A 382 -7.33 -36.22 18.98
CA GLU A 382 -8.31 -36.65 17.99
C GLU A 382 -8.69 -35.49 17.05
N GLU A 383 -8.92 -34.29 17.60
CA GLU A 383 -9.19 -33.08 16.81
C GLU A 383 -8.03 -32.73 15.88
N PHE A 384 -6.79 -32.83 16.38
CA PHE A 384 -5.59 -32.60 15.58
C PHE A 384 -5.45 -33.61 14.44
N GLU A 385 -5.58 -34.90 14.74
CA GLU A 385 -5.47 -35.97 13.74
C GLU A 385 -6.59 -35.89 12.70
N HIS A 386 -7.82 -35.61 13.14
CA HIS A 386 -8.95 -35.38 12.24
C HIS A 386 -8.68 -34.22 11.29
N GLN A 387 -8.14 -33.10 11.79
CA GLN A 387 -7.78 -31.97 10.95
C GLN A 387 -6.71 -32.36 9.91
N MET A 388 -5.69 -33.13 10.27
CA MET A 388 -4.66 -33.58 9.31
C MET A 388 -5.24 -34.48 8.21
N GLU A 389 -6.22 -35.34 8.53
CA GLU A 389 -6.92 -36.15 7.52
C GLU A 389 -7.77 -35.29 6.57
N ILE A 390 -8.33 -34.18 7.03
CA ILE A 390 -8.97 -33.20 6.14
C ILE A 390 -7.93 -32.54 5.24
N LEU A 391 -6.83 -32.02 5.81
CA LEU A 391 -5.79 -31.30 5.07
C LEU A 391 -5.10 -32.16 4.00
N LYS A 392 -4.99 -33.47 4.24
CA LYS A 392 -4.50 -34.47 3.26
C LYS A 392 -5.28 -34.48 1.94
N ASN A 393 -6.54 -34.06 1.94
CA ASN A 393 -7.37 -34.03 0.73
C ASN A 393 -7.07 -32.83 -0.16
N ALA A 394 -6.37 -31.80 0.34
CA ALA A 394 -5.90 -30.67 -0.47
C ALA A 394 -4.72 -31.11 -1.36
N LYS A 395 -5.02 -31.52 -2.59
CA LYS A 395 -4.01 -31.91 -3.58
C LYS A 395 -4.19 -31.12 -4.87
N GLY A 396 -3.15 -30.41 -5.29
CA GLY A 396 -3.15 -29.70 -6.55
C GLY A 396 -1.92 -28.82 -6.72
N ASN A 397 -1.74 -28.27 -7.91
CA ASN A 397 -0.57 -27.45 -8.22
C ASN A 397 -0.54 -26.10 -7.49
N ASN A 398 -1.64 -25.69 -6.86
CA ASN A 398 -1.79 -24.37 -6.24
C ASN A 398 -1.94 -24.41 -4.72
N VAL A 399 -1.64 -25.54 -4.11
CA VAL A 399 -1.57 -25.74 -2.65
C VAL A 399 -0.31 -26.54 -2.33
N VAL A 400 0.31 -26.24 -1.19
CA VAL A 400 1.48 -26.96 -0.69
C VAL A 400 1.02 -28.30 -0.11
N SER A 401 1.70 -29.37 -0.51
CA SER A 401 1.37 -30.73 -0.10
C SER A 401 1.78 -31.00 1.35
N LEU A 402 0.85 -31.54 2.14
CA LEU A 402 1.13 -32.14 3.45
C LEU A 402 1.84 -33.48 3.25
N LEU A 403 3.05 -33.63 3.81
CA LEU A 403 3.87 -34.83 3.68
C LEU A 403 3.77 -35.73 4.92
N ALA A 404 3.81 -35.14 6.10
CA ALA A 404 3.72 -35.86 7.36
C ALA A 404 3.28 -34.93 8.50
N TYR A 405 2.91 -35.51 9.63
CA TYR A 405 2.67 -34.77 10.87
C TYR A 405 3.12 -35.58 12.09
N LEU A 406 3.42 -34.88 13.18
CA LEU A 406 3.71 -35.48 14.48
C LEU A 406 2.72 -34.93 15.51
N ASN A 407 2.08 -35.84 16.24
CA ASN A 407 1.22 -35.50 17.37
C ASN A 407 1.71 -36.20 18.65
N ALA A 408 2.64 -35.54 19.35
CA ALA A 408 3.15 -35.97 20.66
C ALA A 408 2.55 -35.11 21.78
N ARG A 409 2.62 -35.57 23.04
CA ARG A 409 1.98 -34.89 24.19
C ARG A 409 2.31 -33.40 24.27
N ASN A 410 3.58 -33.03 24.08
CA ASN A 410 4.06 -31.65 24.20
C ASN A 410 4.52 -31.05 22.87
N GLU A 411 4.31 -31.74 21.75
CA GLU A 411 4.88 -31.33 20.47
C GLU A 411 3.96 -31.69 19.31
N LYS A 412 3.72 -30.70 18.45
CA LYS A 412 2.88 -30.80 17.27
C LYS A 412 3.68 -30.28 16.09
N LEU A 413 3.99 -31.17 15.14
CA LEU A 413 4.73 -30.82 13.93
C LEU A 413 3.86 -31.06 12.71
N VAL A 414 3.93 -30.15 11.75
CA VAL A 414 3.35 -30.31 10.41
C VAL A 414 4.49 -30.23 9.42
N ILE A 415 4.62 -31.22 8.54
CA ILE A 415 5.72 -31.34 7.59
C ILE A 415 5.16 -31.22 6.18
N THR A 416 5.67 -30.26 5.41
CA THR A 416 5.23 -29.99 4.04
C THR A 416 6.40 -29.93 3.06
N GLU A 417 6.11 -29.93 1.77
CA GLU A 417 7.13 -29.68 0.75
C GLU A 417 7.75 -28.28 0.86
N TYR A 418 9.02 -28.15 0.45
CA TYR A 418 9.73 -26.88 0.42
C TYR A 418 9.68 -26.22 -0.96
N ILE A 419 9.21 -24.97 -1.02
CA ILE A 419 9.22 -24.16 -2.24
C ILE A 419 10.35 -23.12 -2.16
N ARG A 420 11.31 -23.24 -3.08
CA ARG A 420 12.58 -22.50 -3.01
C ARG A 420 12.47 -20.99 -3.21
N SER A 421 11.55 -20.50 -4.05
CA SER A 421 11.52 -19.07 -4.40
C SER A 421 11.07 -18.19 -3.23
N GLY A 422 10.35 -18.74 -2.26
CA GLY A 422 9.83 -18.01 -1.10
C GLY A 422 8.45 -17.41 -1.33
N SER A 423 8.06 -16.46 -0.47
CA SER A 423 6.69 -15.94 -0.41
C SER A 423 6.48 -14.68 -1.26
N LEU A 424 5.25 -14.50 -1.76
CA LEU A 424 4.84 -13.32 -2.53
C LEU A 424 5.11 -12.01 -1.77
N SER A 425 4.85 -11.98 -0.46
CA SER A 425 5.16 -10.82 0.38
C SER A 425 6.64 -10.42 0.33
N ALA A 426 7.57 -11.37 0.21
CA ALA A 426 8.99 -11.08 0.13
C ALA A 426 9.40 -10.54 -1.26
N PHE A 427 8.64 -10.86 -2.32
CA PHE A 427 8.83 -10.29 -3.66
C PHE A 427 8.22 -8.90 -3.80
N LEU A 428 7.07 -8.65 -3.15
CA LEU A 428 6.41 -7.34 -3.19
C LEU A 428 7.07 -6.33 -2.24
N HIS A 429 7.41 -6.74 -1.01
CA HIS A 429 7.71 -5.83 0.11
C HIS A 429 9.11 -6.01 0.74
N GLY A 430 9.91 -6.96 0.26
CA GLY A 430 11.24 -7.24 0.82
C GLY A 430 12.29 -6.15 0.56
N THR A 431 13.32 -6.04 1.41
CA THR A 431 14.45 -5.13 1.20
C THR A 431 15.21 -5.47 -0.08
N ARG A 432 15.47 -4.45 -0.91
CA ARG A 432 16.08 -4.54 -2.26
C ARG A 432 17.59 -4.85 -2.25
N GLU A 433 18.09 -5.64 -1.30
CA GLU A 433 19.53 -5.80 -1.10
C GLU A 433 20.22 -6.80 -2.02
N SER A 434 19.51 -7.51 -2.91
CA SER A 434 20.17 -8.25 -4.01
C SER A 434 19.17 -8.67 -5.09
N SER A 435 19.35 -8.18 -6.32
CA SER A 435 18.98 -8.85 -7.58
C SER A 435 17.58 -9.51 -7.71
N ARG A 436 16.55 -9.07 -6.99
CA ARG A 436 15.19 -9.62 -7.13
C ARG A 436 14.46 -8.96 -8.30
N VAL A 437 13.93 -9.80 -9.20
CA VAL A 437 13.13 -9.40 -10.36
C VAL A 437 11.87 -8.68 -9.89
N VAL A 438 11.64 -7.46 -10.37
CA VAL A 438 10.39 -6.73 -10.14
C VAL A 438 9.27 -7.50 -10.85
N LEU A 439 8.20 -7.85 -10.11
CA LEU A 439 7.05 -8.54 -10.68
C LEU A 439 6.29 -7.58 -11.61
N ASP A 440 6.34 -7.85 -12.91
CA ASP A 440 5.54 -7.16 -13.92
C ASP A 440 4.05 -7.52 -13.80
N TRP A 441 3.20 -6.81 -14.55
CA TRP A 441 1.75 -7.03 -14.48
C TRP A 441 1.36 -8.46 -14.88
N THR A 442 1.96 -8.96 -15.97
CA THR A 442 1.71 -10.31 -16.49
C THR A 442 1.97 -11.38 -15.43
N THR A 443 3.07 -11.27 -14.70
CA THR A 443 3.40 -12.22 -13.62
C THR A 443 2.45 -12.05 -12.45
N ARG A 444 2.12 -10.81 -12.05
CA ARG A 444 1.19 -10.56 -10.93
C ARG A 444 -0.20 -11.11 -11.18
N VAL A 445 -0.77 -10.94 -12.37
CA VAL A 445 -2.11 -11.46 -12.69
C VAL A 445 -2.13 -13.00 -12.77
N LYS A 446 -1.04 -13.64 -13.24
CA LYS A 446 -0.90 -15.10 -13.19
C LYS A 446 -0.77 -15.63 -11.76
N ILE A 447 -0.06 -14.93 -10.88
CA ILE A 447 0.00 -15.24 -9.45
C ILE A 447 -1.39 -15.12 -8.82
N ALA A 448 -2.14 -14.05 -9.12
CA ALA A 448 -3.52 -13.86 -8.66
C ALA A 448 -4.40 -15.05 -9.08
N LEU A 449 -4.35 -15.44 -10.36
CA LEU A 449 -5.11 -16.57 -10.88
C LEU A 449 -4.72 -17.89 -10.19
N SER A 450 -3.42 -18.15 -10.07
CA SER A 450 -2.88 -19.34 -9.41
C SER A 450 -3.34 -19.43 -7.96
N ALA A 451 -3.29 -18.32 -7.22
CA ALA A 451 -3.76 -18.25 -5.85
C ALA A 451 -5.30 -18.41 -5.74
N ALA A 452 -6.08 -17.81 -6.65
CA ALA A 452 -7.53 -17.97 -6.68
C ALA A 452 -7.93 -19.45 -6.91
N LYS A 453 -7.26 -20.13 -7.84
CA LYS A 453 -7.45 -21.57 -8.11
C LYS A 453 -7.13 -22.43 -6.88
N GLY A 454 -6.02 -22.14 -6.20
CA GLY A 454 -5.64 -22.84 -4.99
C GLY A 454 -6.64 -22.64 -3.84
N LEU A 455 -7.14 -21.42 -3.65
CA LEU A 455 -8.13 -21.13 -2.62
C LEU A 455 -9.48 -21.79 -2.95
N SER A 456 -9.88 -21.77 -4.23
CA SER A 456 -11.10 -22.45 -4.70
C SER A 456 -11.01 -23.96 -4.52
N LEU A 457 -9.83 -24.55 -4.72
CA LEU A 457 -9.58 -25.96 -4.45
C LEU A 457 -9.74 -26.29 -2.96
N LEU A 458 -9.21 -25.46 -2.07
CA LEU A 458 -9.38 -25.66 -0.63
C LEU A 458 -10.86 -25.62 -0.23
N HIS A 459 -11.60 -24.63 -0.73
CA HIS A 459 -13.02 -24.49 -0.44
C HIS A 459 -13.86 -25.65 -0.99
N SER A 460 -13.52 -26.19 -2.16
CA SER A 460 -14.25 -27.33 -2.74
C SER A 460 -14.09 -28.63 -1.96
N VAL A 461 -12.99 -28.79 -1.22
CA VAL A 461 -12.77 -29.93 -0.30
C VAL A 461 -13.15 -29.61 1.15
N GLY A 462 -13.85 -28.49 1.40
CA GLY A 462 -14.35 -28.12 2.72
C GLY A 462 -13.31 -27.53 3.67
N ILE A 463 -12.15 -27.08 3.16
CA ILE A 463 -11.10 -26.46 3.97
C ILE A 463 -11.23 -24.94 3.91
N VAL A 464 -11.47 -24.31 5.06
CA VAL A 464 -11.26 -22.86 5.23
C VAL A 464 -9.77 -22.61 5.49
N HIS A 465 -9.15 -21.72 4.72
CA HIS A 465 -7.73 -21.41 4.87
C HIS A 465 -7.46 -20.71 6.20
N GLY A 466 -8.21 -19.66 6.53
CA GLY A 466 -8.19 -18.96 7.83
C GLY A 466 -6.99 -18.05 8.09
N ASP A 467 -5.88 -18.20 7.36
CA ASP A 467 -4.71 -17.30 7.37
C ASP A 467 -4.37 -16.70 6.00
N VAL A 468 -5.36 -16.29 5.22
CA VAL A 468 -5.10 -15.80 3.86
C VAL A 468 -4.29 -14.49 3.91
N LYS A 469 -3.05 -14.52 3.40
CA LYS A 469 -2.14 -13.37 3.30
C LYS A 469 -1.00 -13.61 2.31
N ALA A 470 -0.37 -12.55 1.83
CA ALA A 470 0.71 -12.65 0.83
C ALA A 470 1.94 -13.43 1.31
N SER A 471 2.20 -13.52 2.62
CA SER A 471 3.32 -14.34 3.13
C SER A 471 3.07 -15.84 3.05
N ASN A 472 1.81 -16.25 2.89
CA ASN A 472 1.39 -17.66 2.80
C ASN A 472 1.17 -18.10 1.34
N ILE A 473 1.43 -17.22 0.36
CA ILE A 473 1.48 -17.56 -1.06
C ILE A 473 2.95 -17.76 -1.42
N LEU A 474 3.34 -18.99 -1.75
CA LEU A 474 4.70 -19.32 -2.14
C LEU A 474 4.81 -19.34 -3.66
N LEU A 475 5.78 -18.61 -4.21
CA LEU A 475 6.04 -18.58 -5.65
C LEU A 475 6.87 -19.79 -6.05
N LYS A 476 6.50 -20.45 -7.15
CA LYS A 476 7.28 -21.59 -7.66
C LYS A 476 8.48 -21.09 -8.49
N PRO A 477 9.49 -21.92 -8.73
CA PRO A 477 10.69 -21.52 -9.48
C PRO A 477 10.43 -21.21 -10.96
N GLN A 478 9.30 -21.65 -11.51
CA GLN A 478 8.92 -21.35 -12.89
C GLN A 478 8.58 -19.86 -13.02
N ALA A 479 9.13 -19.19 -14.03
CA ALA A 479 8.83 -17.79 -14.35
C ALA A 479 7.43 -17.60 -15.00
N ASP A 480 6.49 -18.49 -14.71
CA ASP A 480 5.14 -18.52 -15.29
C ASP A 480 4.08 -17.91 -14.36
N GLY A 481 4.47 -17.40 -13.19
CA GLY A 481 3.53 -16.88 -12.19
C GLY A 481 2.80 -17.97 -11.41
N SER A 482 3.27 -19.22 -11.43
CA SER A 482 2.72 -20.28 -10.60
C SER A 482 3.03 -20.06 -9.12
N ALA A 483 2.00 -20.27 -8.29
CA ALA A 483 2.04 -20.04 -6.87
C ALA A 483 1.18 -21.07 -6.13
N ALA A 484 1.53 -21.34 -4.86
CA ALA A 484 0.81 -22.29 -4.02
C ALA A 484 0.57 -21.74 -2.61
N TRP A 485 -0.61 -22.04 -2.05
CA TRP A 485 -0.93 -21.72 -0.66
C TRP A 485 -0.22 -22.64 0.32
N SER A 486 0.41 -22.06 1.34
CA SER A 486 0.94 -22.75 2.52
C SER A 486 0.11 -22.41 3.75
N ASP A 487 0.30 -23.16 4.84
CA ASP A 487 -0.25 -22.83 6.17
C ASP A 487 -1.79 -22.74 6.25
N PHE A 488 -2.49 -23.42 5.35
CA PHE A 488 -3.95 -23.44 5.30
C PHE A 488 -4.56 -24.38 6.34
N GLY A 489 -5.72 -23.99 6.89
CA GLY A 489 -6.56 -24.85 7.71
C GLY A 489 -5.96 -25.28 9.05
N LEU A 490 -4.95 -24.58 9.55
CA LEU A 490 -4.35 -24.86 10.87
C LEU A 490 -5.03 -24.10 12.01
N TRP A 491 -5.73 -23.00 11.72
CA TRP A 491 -6.36 -22.14 12.73
C TRP A 491 -7.45 -22.81 13.55
N SER A 492 -8.12 -23.83 13.01
CA SER A 492 -9.14 -24.60 13.74
C SER A 492 -8.58 -25.31 14.97
N LEU A 493 -7.25 -25.46 15.07
CA LEU A 493 -6.57 -26.13 16.18
C LEU A 493 -6.40 -25.23 17.43
N PHE A 494 -6.83 -23.96 17.36
CA PHE A 494 -6.56 -22.92 18.35
C PHE A 494 -7.85 -22.27 18.86
N LYS A 495 -7.97 -22.06 20.19
CA LYS A 495 -9.16 -21.46 20.84
C LYS A 495 -9.22 -19.92 20.83
N LYS A 496 -8.14 -19.21 20.47
CA LYS A 496 -8.07 -17.73 20.45
C LYS A 496 -7.88 -17.23 19.02
N THR A 497 -8.92 -17.26 18.20
CA THR A 497 -8.80 -17.06 16.75
C THR A 497 -8.79 -15.59 16.33
N ALA A 498 -9.21 -14.63 17.16
CA ALA A 498 -9.30 -13.22 16.74
C ALA A 498 -8.00 -12.42 16.88
N LEU A 499 -7.10 -12.71 17.83
CA LEU A 499 -5.98 -11.80 18.14
C LEU A 499 -4.79 -11.90 17.19
N ALA A 500 -4.79 -12.84 16.25
CA ALA A 500 -3.55 -13.29 15.63
C ALA A 500 -3.51 -13.26 14.09
N MET A 501 -4.63 -13.05 13.40
CA MET A 501 -4.61 -12.64 11.99
C MET A 501 -4.00 -11.24 11.90
N GLY A 502 -3.01 -11.01 11.04
CA GLY A 502 -2.41 -9.69 10.87
C GLY A 502 -3.49 -8.63 10.58
N PRO A 503 -3.44 -7.44 11.18
CA PRO A 503 -4.59 -6.53 11.23
C PRO A 503 -5.03 -6.02 9.85
N GLY A 504 -4.18 -6.12 8.82
CA GLY A 504 -4.47 -5.71 7.45
C GLY A 504 -5.34 -6.66 6.61
N TYR A 505 -5.40 -7.95 6.94
CA TYR A 505 -6.14 -8.97 6.14
C TYR A 505 -7.48 -9.37 6.77
N ARG A 506 -7.75 -8.90 7.98
CA ARG A 506 -8.86 -9.41 8.80
C ARG A 506 -10.19 -8.89 8.27
N ALA A 507 -11.11 -9.82 7.99
CA ALA A 507 -12.48 -9.47 7.61
C ALA A 507 -13.25 -8.86 8.81
N PRO A 508 -14.11 -7.86 8.60
CA PRO A 508 -14.78 -7.15 9.70
C PRO A 508 -15.58 -8.07 10.63
N GLU A 509 -16.29 -9.05 10.09
CA GLU A 509 -17.10 -10.00 10.86
C GLU A 509 -16.27 -10.99 11.70
N VAL A 510 -15.01 -11.23 11.33
CA VAL A 510 -14.11 -12.12 12.09
C VAL A 510 -13.63 -11.45 13.36
N VAL A 511 -13.61 -10.12 13.41
CA VAL A 511 -13.28 -9.35 14.62
C VAL A 511 -14.29 -9.66 15.74
N GLU A 512 -15.57 -9.79 15.39
CA GLU A 512 -16.65 -10.05 16.33
C GLU A 512 -16.87 -11.54 16.59
N THR A 513 -16.89 -12.35 15.52
CA THR A 513 -17.23 -13.78 15.62
C THR A 513 -16.06 -14.67 16.04
N GLU A 514 -14.83 -14.16 15.94
CA GLU A 514 -13.58 -14.89 16.12
C GLU A 514 -13.50 -16.20 15.31
N LYS A 515 -14.23 -16.30 14.20
CA LYS A 515 -14.30 -17.54 13.39
C LYS A 515 -14.01 -17.25 11.94
N ALA A 516 -13.00 -17.93 11.40
CA ALA A 516 -12.73 -17.93 9.97
C ALA A 516 -13.81 -18.70 9.21
N THR A 517 -14.18 -18.18 8.05
CA THR A 517 -15.18 -18.77 7.14
C THR A 517 -14.67 -18.70 5.69
N VAL A 518 -15.34 -19.41 4.79
CA VAL A 518 -15.11 -19.28 3.34
C VAL A 518 -15.20 -17.81 2.90
N GLN A 519 -16.16 -17.05 3.45
CA GLN A 519 -16.34 -15.65 3.10
C GLN A 519 -15.24 -14.74 3.67
N SER A 520 -14.70 -15.05 4.85
CA SER A 520 -13.55 -14.29 5.36
C SER A 520 -12.29 -14.54 4.53
N ASP A 521 -12.10 -15.77 4.03
CA ASP A 521 -11.01 -16.07 3.10
C ASP A 521 -11.14 -15.25 1.81
N VAL A 522 -12.36 -15.11 1.26
CA VAL A 522 -12.63 -14.28 0.07
C VAL A 522 -12.27 -12.81 0.35
N TYR A 523 -12.65 -12.27 1.51
CA TYR A 523 -12.26 -10.91 1.91
C TYR A 523 -10.73 -10.75 1.96
N SER A 524 -10.05 -11.63 2.69
CA SER A 524 -8.60 -11.59 2.84
C SER A 524 -7.89 -11.79 1.49
N PHE A 525 -8.46 -12.57 0.57
CA PHE A 525 -7.95 -12.72 -0.80
C PHE A 525 -8.12 -11.43 -1.60
N GLY A 526 -9.24 -10.72 -1.43
CA GLY A 526 -9.42 -9.37 -1.96
C GLY A 526 -8.30 -8.43 -1.53
N VAL A 527 -7.87 -8.48 -0.27
CA VAL A 527 -6.72 -7.70 0.22
C VAL A 527 -5.43 -8.08 -0.52
N VAL A 528 -5.16 -9.37 -0.76
CA VAL A 528 -4.00 -9.82 -1.55
C VAL A 528 -4.05 -9.27 -2.98
N LEU A 529 -5.24 -9.25 -3.62
CA LEU A 529 -5.40 -8.64 -4.94
C LEU A 529 -5.06 -7.14 -4.91
N LEU A 530 -5.46 -6.42 -3.86
CA LEU A 530 -5.10 -5.02 -3.67
C LEU A 530 -3.59 -4.84 -3.48
N GLU A 531 -2.89 -5.73 -2.77
CA GLU A 531 -1.43 -5.65 -2.65
C GLU A 531 -0.73 -5.86 -4.01
N LEU A 532 -1.22 -6.81 -4.83
CA LEU A 532 -0.68 -7.04 -6.17
C LEU A 532 -0.88 -5.81 -7.08
N LEU A 533 -2.02 -5.13 -6.97
CA LEU A 533 -2.33 -3.93 -7.74
C LEU A 533 -1.52 -2.71 -7.28
N THR A 534 -1.39 -2.53 -5.96
CA THR A 534 -0.87 -1.28 -5.36
C THR A 534 0.63 -1.33 -5.05
N GLY A 535 1.19 -2.53 -4.89
CA GLY A 535 2.54 -2.72 -4.38
C GLY A 535 2.70 -2.32 -2.90
N LYS A 536 1.61 -2.00 -2.19
CA LYS A 536 1.62 -1.61 -0.77
C LYS A 536 1.33 -2.82 0.11
N ALA A 537 1.95 -2.89 1.29
CA ALA A 537 1.72 -3.98 2.23
C ALA A 537 0.40 -3.81 2.98
N ALA A 538 -0.36 -4.89 3.15
CA ALA A 538 -1.67 -4.84 3.80
C ALA A 538 -1.62 -4.34 5.26
N ASN A 539 -0.52 -4.62 5.97
CA ASN A 539 -0.29 -4.24 7.36
C ASN A 539 0.33 -2.85 7.53
N GLN A 540 0.68 -2.17 6.43
CA GLN A 540 1.14 -0.79 6.50
C GLN A 540 -0.06 0.07 6.87
N ALA A 541 0.02 0.78 8.00
CA ALA A 541 -0.96 1.80 8.34
C ALA A 541 -0.89 2.88 7.25
N LEU A 542 -1.94 2.96 6.43
CA LEU A 542 -2.08 3.99 5.41
C LEU A 542 -2.92 5.11 6.03
N THR A 543 -2.34 6.30 6.07
CA THR A 543 -3.04 7.48 6.55
C THR A 543 -4.15 7.82 5.55
N THR A 544 -5.40 7.49 5.92
CA THR A 544 -6.56 8.15 5.35
C THR A 544 -7.04 9.21 6.32
N THR A 545 -7.94 10.03 5.81
CA THR A 545 -8.38 11.28 6.35
C THR A 545 -8.73 11.21 7.86
N ASN A 546 -9.26 10.12 8.43
CA ASN A 546 -9.70 10.12 9.85
C ASN A 546 -9.15 9.03 10.78
N SER A 547 -8.24 8.16 10.35
CA SER A 547 -7.61 7.16 11.24
C SER A 547 -6.44 6.45 10.54
N GLU A 548 -5.65 5.67 11.31
CA GLU A 548 -4.93 4.56 10.69
C GLU A 548 -5.94 3.69 9.95
N SER A 549 -5.74 3.52 8.65
CA SER A 549 -6.62 2.71 7.82
C SER A 549 -5.79 1.67 7.10
N TYR A 550 -6.30 0.45 7.04
CA TYR A 550 -5.68 -0.62 6.29
C TYR A 550 -5.98 -0.47 4.80
N LEU A 551 -5.20 -1.17 3.98
CA LEU A 551 -5.25 -1.10 2.52
C LEU A 551 -6.67 -1.07 1.92
N PRO A 552 -7.63 -1.93 2.33
CA PRO A 552 -8.98 -1.91 1.75
C PRO A 552 -9.72 -0.58 1.95
N SER A 553 -9.62 0.01 3.13
CA SER A 553 -10.26 1.28 3.47
C SER A 553 -9.65 2.45 2.68
N TRP A 554 -8.32 2.47 2.56
CA TRP A 554 -7.61 3.45 1.75
C TRP A 554 -8.02 3.38 0.28
N VAL A 555 -8.01 2.19 -0.32
CA VAL A 555 -8.45 1.98 -1.71
C VAL A 555 -9.89 2.44 -1.89
N THR A 556 -10.82 2.02 -1.02
CA THR A 556 -12.24 2.36 -1.12
C THR A 556 -12.46 3.88 -1.03
N SER A 557 -11.77 4.56 -0.12
CA SER A 557 -11.84 6.03 0.00
C SER A 557 -11.27 6.73 -1.25
N THR A 558 -10.20 6.19 -1.83
CA THR A 558 -9.55 6.77 -3.01
C THR A 558 -10.37 6.59 -4.28
N VAL A 559 -11.07 5.45 -4.45
CA VAL A 559 -11.98 5.20 -5.57
C VAL A 559 -13.24 6.07 -5.47
N GLY A 560 -13.76 6.30 -4.27
CA GLY A 560 -14.96 7.10 -4.04
C GLY A 560 -14.80 8.61 -4.30
N GLU A 561 -13.56 9.10 -4.45
CA GLU A 561 -13.29 10.54 -4.62
C GLU A 561 -13.28 11.01 -6.09
N GLU A 562 -13.20 10.13 -7.10
CA GLU A 562 -13.41 10.45 -8.54
C GLU A 562 -13.22 9.17 -9.42
N GLU A 563 -14.21 8.83 -10.26
CA GLU A 563 -14.38 7.51 -10.93
C GLU A 563 -13.20 7.05 -11.82
N ASP A 564 -12.38 7.94 -12.38
CA ASP A 564 -11.25 7.56 -13.24
C ASP A 564 -9.87 7.91 -12.67
N GLU A 565 -9.73 9.02 -11.95
CA GLU A 565 -8.42 9.49 -11.49
C GLU A 565 -7.98 8.88 -10.15
N GLY A 566 -8.94 8.55 -9.26
CA GLY A 566 -8.66 7.80 -8.04
C GLY A 566 -8.08 6.42 -8.34
N ILE A 567 -8.53 5.80 -9.43
CA ILE A 567 -8.09 4.47 -9.86
C ILE A 567 -6.60 4.44 -10.24
N PHE A 568 -6.10 5.44 -10.95
CA PHE A 568 -4.67 5.48 -11.31
C PHE A 568 -3.74 5.73 -10.11
N ALA A 569 -4.21 6.44 -9.09
CA ALA A 569 -3.44 6.70 -7.87
C ALA A 569 -3.28 5.45 -6.99
N ILE A 570 -4.09 4.41 -7.23
CA ILE A 570 -4.08 3.15 -6.50
C ILE A 570 -2.99 2.23 -7.04
N PHE A 571 -2.81 2.19 -8.36
CA PHE A 571 -1.91 1.23 -8.98
C PHE A 571 -0.43 1.52 -8.70
N ASP A 572 0.34 0.45 -8.54
CA ASP A 572 1.79 0.48 -8.44
C ASP A 572 2.37 1.27 -9.62
N THR A 573 3.15 2.31 -9.32
CA THR A 573 3.67 3.25 -10.31
C THR A 573 4.51 2.57 -11.37
N GLU A 574 5.21 1.48 -11.04
CA GLU A 574 6.02 0.74 -11.99
C GLU A 574 5.14 -0.07 -12.96
N LEU A 575 4.02 -0.63 -12.49
CA LEU A 575 3.05 -1.31 -13.35
C LEU A 575 2.41 -0.35 -14.34
N VAL A 576 2.03 0.84 -13.89
CA VAL A 576 1.45 1.88 -14.76
C VAL A 576 2.47 2.37 -15.78
N LYS A 577 3.72 2.55 -15.37
CA LYS A 577 4.80 3.07 -16.22
C LYS A 577 5.20 2.10 -17.33
N TYR A 578 5.26 0.80 -17.05
CA TYR A 578 5.78 -0.20 -18.00
C TYR A 578 4.69 -1.09 -18.62
N GLY A 579 3.49 -1.16 -18.06
CA GLY A 579 2.43 -2.08 -18.51
C GLY A 579 1.58 -1.58 -19.70
N GLY A 580 1.56 -0.27 -19.97
CA GLY A 580 0.75 0.31 -21.05
C GLY A 580 -0.77 0.24 -20.82
N ALA A 581 -1.55 0.65 -21.82
CA ALA A 581 -3.01 0.79 -21.69
C ALA A 581 -3.75 -0.54 -21.46
N LYS A 582 -3.27 -1.64 -22.04
CA LYS A 582 -3.84 -2.98 -21.87
C LYS A 582 -3.75 -3.42 -20.41
N ALA A 583 -2.55 -3.38 -19.82
CA ALA A 583 -2.34 -3.75 -18.43
C ALA A 583 -3.17 -2.87 -17.49
N VAL A 584 -3.29 -1.57 -17.76
CA VAL A 584 -4.15 -0.68 -16.97
C VAL A 584 -5.61 -1.14 -17.00
N ASN A 585 -6.15 -1.48 -18.18
CA ASN A 585 -7.54 -1.94 -18.28
C ASN A 585 -7.77 -3.27 -17.54
N GLU A 586 -6.81 -4.18 -17.60
CA GLU A 586 -6.84 -5.43 -16.84
C GLU A 586 -6.74 -5.16 -15.33
N MET A 587 -5.85 -4.25 -14.90
CA MET A 587 -5.75 -3.81 -13.51
C MET A 587 -7.06 -3.21 -13.00
N LYS A 588 -7.80 -2.45 -13.83
CA LYS A 588 -9.14 -1.94 -13.49
C LYS A 588 -10.13 -3.08 -13.23
N GLN A 589 -10.14 -4.11 -14.06
CA GLN A 589 -11.00 -5.28 -13.86
C GLN A 589 -10.63 -6.05 -12.59
N VAL A 590 -9.34 -6.26 -12.34
CA VAL A 590 -8.87 -6.91 -11.10
C VAL A 590 -9.20 -6.05 -9.87
N LEU A 591 -9.16 -4.72 -9.98
CA LEU A 591 -9.58 -3.82 -8.90
C LEU A 591 -11.07 -3.96 -8.58
N GLN A 592 -11.94 -4.09 -9.59
CA GLN A 592 -13.38 -4.25 -9.39
C GLN A 592 -13.72 -5.54 -8.64
N ILE A 593 -13.11 -6.66 -9.02
CA ILE A 593 -13.30 -7.92 -8.29
C ILE A 593 -12.67 -7.86 -6.89
N ALA A 594 -11.52 -7.21 -6.72
CA ALA A 594 -10.89 -7.01 -5.41
C ALA A 594 -11.79 -6.22 -4.45
N LEU A 595 -12.40 -5.13 -4.94
CA LEU A 595 -13.38 -4.33 -4.18
C LEU A 595 -14.63 -5.14 -3.82
N SER A 596 -15.10 -5.98 -4.73
CA SER A 596 -16.22 -6.90 -4.48
C SER A 596 -15.88 -7.96 -3.44
N CYS A 597 -14.63 -8.45 -3.40
CA CYS A 597 -14.16 -9.37 -2.37
C CYS A 597 -14.10 -8.70 -0.99
N VAL A 598 -13.64 -7.45 -0.90
CA VAL A 598 -13.48 -6.73 0.39
C VAL A 598 -14.76 -6.03 0.88
N ALA A 599 -15.94 -6.43 0.37
CA ALA A 599 -17.21 -5.91 0.87
C ALA A 599 -17.36 -6.20 2.37
N ILE A 600 -17.83 -5.19 3.13
CA ILE A 600 -18.00 -5.28 4.60
C ILE A 600 -18.95 -6.42 4.95
N THR A 601 -20.07 -6.53 4.23
CA THR A 601 -21.07 -7.59 4.45
C THR A 601 -20.65 -8.87 3.72
N PRO A 602 -20.51 -10.02 4.41
CA PRO A 602 -20.11 -11.29 3.79
C PRO A 602 -20.99 -11.74 2.63
N SER A 603 -22.31 -11.57 2.72
CA SER A 603 -23.25 -11.96 1.67
C SER A 603 -23.17 -11.12 0.39
N LYS A 604 -22.53 -9.95 0.44
CA LYS A 604 -22.32 -9.09 -0.73
C LYS A 604 -21.01 -9.39 -1.48
N ARG A 605 -20.19 -10.31 -0.95
CA ARG A 605 -18.90 -10.63 -1.56
C ARG A 605 -19.11 -11.50 -2.80
N ILE A 606 -18.34 -11.20 -3.83
CA ILE A 606 -18.31 -12.01 -5.05
C ILE A 606 -17.90 -13.45 -4.74
N ALA A 607 -18.53 -14.42 -5.40
CA ALA A 607 -18.19 -15.83 -5.23
C ALA A 607 -16.80 -16.14 -5.83
N LEU A 608 -16.01 -16.96 -5.14
CA LEU A 608 -14.61 -17.21 -5.52
C LEU A 608 -14.47 -17.86 -6.90
N ASN A 609 -15.43 -18.67 -7.34
CA ASN A 609 -15.45 -19.23 -8.70
C ASN A 609 -15.59 -18.14 -9.78
N MET A 610 -16.34 -17.07 -9.51
CA MET A 610 -16.44 -15.93 -10.43
C MET A 610 -15.14 -15.12 -10.48
N VAL A 611 -14.45 -15.00 -9.34
CA VAL A 611 -13.12 -14.39 -9.27
C VAL A 611 -12.12 -15.20 -10.12
N VAL A 612 -12.14 -16.52 -10.02
CA VAL A 612 -11.32 -17.41 -10.87
C VAL A 612 -11.63 -17.19 -12.35
N SER A 613 -12.91 -17.28 -12.75
CA SER A 613 -13.33 -17.09 -14.15
C SER A 613 -12.88 -15.75 -14.73
N THR A 614 -13.05 -14.67 -13.97
CA THR A 614 -12.63 -13.32 -14.41
C THR A 614 -11.12 -13.23 -14.60
N LEU A 615 -10.34 -13.82 -13.68
CA LEU A 615 -8.88 -13.85 -13.79
C LEU A 615 -8.40 -14.75 -14.94
N GLU A 616 -9.10 -15.84 -15.24
CA GLU A 616 -8.82 -16.68 -16.41
C GLU A 616 -9.01 -15.91 -17.70
N GLU A 617 -10.13 -15.20 -17.85
CA GLU A 617 -10.41 -14.37 -19.03
C GLU A 617 -9.34 -13.31 -19.27
N ILE A 618 -8.88 -12.64 -18.20
CA ILE A 618 -7.82 -11.64 -18.29
C ILE A 618 -6.48 -12.28 -18.73
N VAL A 619 -6.14 -13.45 -18.18
CA VAL A 619 -4.90 -14.16 -18.52
C VAL A 619 -4.95 -14.75 -19.93
N ASP A 620 -6.10 -15.26 -20.37
CA ASP A 620 -6.28 -15.88 -21.68
C ASP A 620 -6.40 -14.84 -22.80
N GLY A 621 -6.99 -13.66 -22.52
CA GLY A 621 -6.93 -12.48 -23.39
C GLY A 621 -5.50 -11.93 -23.60
N ASN A 622 -4.52 -12.43 -22.84
CA ASN A 622 -3.11 -12.19 -23.08
C ASN A 622 -2.51 -13.09 -24.16
N ASN A 623 -3.14 -14.24 -24.46
CA ASN A 623 -2.67 -15.22 -25.44
C ASN A 623 -3.31 -15.04 -26.84
N ASN A 624 -4.47 -14.38 -26.94
CA ASN A 624 -5.17 -14.13 -28.20
C ASN A 624 -5.32 -12.63 -28.49
N SER A 625 -4.62 -12.13 -29.52
CA SER A 625 -4.84 -10.80 -30.09
C SER A 625 -6.14 -10.79 -30.91
N GLY A 626 -7.28 -10.59 -30.24
CA GLY A 626 -8.57 -10.48 -30.91
C GLY A 626 -9.61 -9.80 -30.03
N THR A 627 -10.02 -8.60 -30.41
CA THR A 627 -11.09 -7.80 -29.80
C THR A 627 -12.39 -8.60 -29.69
N THR A 628 -12.80 -8.92 -28.47
CA THR A 628 -14.21 -9.13 -28.11
C THR A 628 -14.43 -8.63 -26.68
N SER A 629 -15.37 -7.70 -26.52
CA SER A 629 -15.80 -7.21 -25.22
C SER A 629 -16.64 -8.30 -24.51
N PRO A 630 -16.42 -8.59 -23.21
CA PRO A 630 -17.14 -9.67 -22.52
C PRO A 630 -18.61 -9.33 -22.24
N SER A 631 -19.50 -10.26 -22.57
CA SER A 631 -20.97 -10.16 -22.44
C SER A 631 -21.52 -10.35 -21.02
N TYR A 632 -20.67 -10.55 -20.01
CA TYR A 632 -21.08 -10.85 -18.62
C TYR A 632 -20.84 -9.72 -17.61
N LEU A 633 -20.33 -8.56 -18.05
CA LEU A 633 -20.24 -7.35 -17.21
C LEU A 633 -21.61 -6.73 -16.87
N GLY A 634 -22.70 -7.20 -17.49
CA GLY A 634 -24.07 -6.75 -17.21
C GLY A 634 -24.55 -7.14 -15.82
N ASP A 635 -24.25 -8.36 -15.36
CA ASP A 635 -24.79 -8.90 -14.10
C ASP A 635 -24.01 -8.42 -12.87
N LEU A 636 -22.76 -7.96 -13.05
CA LEU A 636 -21.98 -7.30 -11.99
C LEU A 636 -22.52 -5.89 -11.66
N LYS A 637 -23.31 -5.25 -12.55
CA LYS A 637 -23.90 -3.93 -12.28
C LYS A 637 -24.99 -3.97 -11.22
N GLU A 638 -25.83 -5.00 -11.20
CA GLU A 638 -26.94 -5.09 -10.23
C GLU A 638 -26.45 -5.36 -8.79
N THR A 639 -25.33 -6.07 -8.61
CA THR A 639 -24.78 -6.31 -7.25
C THR A 639 -24.10 -5.05 -6.67
N VAL A 640 -23.61 -4.15 -7.55
CA VAL A 640 -22.95 -2.89 -7.18
C VAL A 640 -23.97 -1.76 -6.88
N GLU A 641 -25.18 -1.83 -7.44
CA GLU A 641 -26.24 -0.82 -7.23
C GLU A 641 -26.67 -0.64 -5.77
N GLY A 642 -26.47 -1.65 -4.90
CA GLY A 642 -26.72 -1.55 -3.46
C GLY A 642 -25.66 -0.79 -2.66
N SER A 643 -24.60 -0.28 -3.29
CA SER A 643 -23.42 0.28 -2.63
C SER A 643 -22.87 1.53 -3.33
N ARG A 644 -23.70 2.56 -3.58
CA ARG A 644 -23.31 3.97 -3.88
C ARG A 644 -22.02 4.21 -4.69
N LEU A 645 -21.76 3.41 -5.72
CA LEU A 645 -20.71 3.66 -6.72
C LEU A 645 -21.33 3.38 -8.09
N LYS A 646 -21.77 4.45 -8.77
CA LYS A 646 -22.08 4.38 -10.19
C LYS A 646 -20.74 4.29 -10.92
N PHE A 647 -20.59 3.35 -11.85
CA PHE A 647 -19.48 3.33 -12.78
C PHE A 647 -20.07 3.61 -14.16
N SER A 648 -19.76 4.77 -14.73
CA SER A 648 -20.05 5.09 -16.13
C SER A 648 -18.92 4.57 -17.02
N PHE A 649 -19.18 3.53 -17.81
CA PHE A 649 -18.23 3.01 -18.82
C PHE A 649 -18.29 3.82 -20.12
#